data_AF-A0A1G5W8D5-F1
#
_entry.id   AF-A0A1G5W8D5-F1
#
_cell.length_a   1.000
_cell.length_b   1.000
_cell.length_c   1.000
_cell.angle_alpha   90.00
_cell.angle_beta   90.00
_cell.angle_gamma   90.00
#
_symmetry.space_group_name_H-M   'P 1'
#
loop_
_entity.id
_entity.type
_entity.pdbx_description
1 polymer ?
#
loop_
_entity_poly.entity_id
_entity_poly.type
_entity_poly.pdbx_seq_one_letter_code
_entity_poly.pdbx_strand_id
1 'polypeptide(L)'
;MNNELMFEFETGGEILHERYTLAIDRIAEIAKEDLSNEAFRDYFNFVARFLLMINDTLNWAANGGKEKDSLADLQKRNKELYIDILPENYHKSYGNPTFAKEKLGQEFGQILSTLYFEERSLIPCAFELDKFNMVIRMELFLEVYGAFSSALSENKLPTYEEIRQIMYWFYSDYAEEERMIRFGTMVDPDFSYARDIIVNSDLNDLRYLYRFGEYVTDNELKAAEHLNSLSEEEIEKLAFTFTEGYRIGFEMTGKDISKKKTASIIYQLGFERIVQKAVANLDKIGLKSTIYRAVMSNFYMGGSARRAGYYGAVPNKQFDYDHKDDDGLFLDAQLVNRRLEAVRAAGEKFKEKALVFGGPAVIEVFGEKPFSPEPNKDAVHLDKNQQKLLSEYKIQSSIIVNDYIIGKERSFTIIAFPVPEIGDNFKEIFDRVVEINTLDYKLYQTIQQKLIDALDEAEYVEVTGMGDNHTNMKVMLHELKDPAHETNFENCVADVNIPVGEVFTSPVLKGTEGVLHVTGVYLEGLLFKNLEITFKDGCITDYKCSNFDSEEENRKYISDNILFNHKTLPIGEFAIGTNTTAYQVARDYGIADKLPILIAEKTGPHFAVGDTCYSYEEDNVTYNPDGKSIIARENEISAKRKENPDKAYFSCHTDITIPYDELGQIKAVRKDGSSIVIIENGRFVLPGTEELNKPMKG
;
A
#
# COMPACT_ATOMS: atom_id res chain seq x y z
N MET A 1 14.37 20.66 -15.22
CA MET A 1 15.07 20.45 -16.52
C MET A 1 15.96 19.24 -16.35
N ASN A 2 15.52 18.09 -16.89
CA ASN A 2 16.30 16.95 -17.41
C ASN A 2 15.44 15.68 -17.51
N ASN A 3 14.31 15.76 -18.23
CA ASN A 3 13.69 14.55 -18.82
C ASN A 3 14.32 14.17 -20.18
N GLU A 4 15.42 14.84 -20.56
CA GLU A 4 16.24 14.52 -21.74
C GLU A 4 17.29 13.43 -21.47
N LEU A 5 17.46 12.98 -20.22
CA LEU A 5 18.50 12.01 -19.84
C LEU A 5 18.22 10.55 -20.24
N MET A 6 17.06 10.24 -20.84
CA MET A 6 16.74 8.87 -21.27
C MET A 6 17.09 8.56 -22.73
N PHE A 7 17.34 9.56 -23.57
CA PHE A 7 17.63 9.36 -24.99
C PHE A 7 18.73 10.32 -25.47
N GLU A 8 19.97 10.05 -25.09
CA GLU A 8 21.17 10.73 -25.59
C GLU A 8 21.43 10.40 -27.07
N PHE A 9 20.67 10.98 -28.01
CA PHE A 9 21.11 11.30 -29.37
C PHE A 9 20.24 12.43 -29.93
N GLU A 10 20.84 13.45 -30.57
CA GLU A 10 20.12 14.53 -31.29
C GLU A 10 19.06 13.99 -32.27
N THR A 11 19.26 12.78 -32.82
CA THR A 11 18.32 12.10 -33.73
C THR A 11 17.15 11.38 -33.03
N GLY A 12 17.28 10.96 -31.77
CA GLY A 12 16.23 10.24 -31.04
C GLY A 12 15.07 11.14 -30.62
N GLY A 13 15.38 12.36 -30.18
CA GLY A 13 14.39 13.36 -29.80
C GLY A 13 13.57 13.88 -30.98
N GLU A 14 14.21 14.07 -32.15
CA GLU A 14 13.53 14.49 -33.39
C GLU A 14 12.55 13.40 -33.88
N ILE A 15 12.98 12.13 -33.91
CA ILE A 15 12.13 11.00 -34.31
C ILE A 15 10.93 10.84 -33.37
N LEU A 16 11.16 10.95 -32.06
CA LEU A 16 10.07 10.86 -31.07
C LEU A 16 9.05 11.99 -31.26
N HIS A 17 9.53 13.21 -31.52
CA HIS A 17 8.64 14.34 -31.77
C HIS A 17 7.85 14.19 -33.07
N GLU A 18 8.46 13.66 -34.13
CA GLU A 18 7.77 13.34 -35.39
C GLU A 18 6.67 12.30 -35.17
N ARG A 19 6.99 11.16 -34.52
CA ARG A 19 6.01 10.13 -34.15
C ARG A 19 4.84 10.70 -33.35
N TYR A 20 5.13 11.54 -32.36
CA TYR A 20 4.11 12.23 -31.57
C TYR A 20 3.18 13.08 -32.44
N THR A 21 3.75 13.89 -33.32
CA THR A 21 2.98 14.78 -34.19
C THR A 21 2.09 13.98 -35.13
N LEU A 22 2.64 12.93 -35.76
CA LEU A 22 1.90 12.03 -36.64
C LEU A 22 0.75 11.32 -35.89
N ALA A 23 0.99 10.85 -34.67
CA ALA A 23 -0.03 10.20 -33.87
C ALA A 23 -1.18 11.16 -33.52
N ILE A 24 -0.86 12.38 -33.06
CA ILE A 24 -1.87 13.39 -32.73
C ILE A 24 -2.67 13.83 -33.95
N ASP A 25 -2.00 14.09 -35.07
CA ASP A 25 -2.66 14.47 -36.32
C ASP A 25 -3.62 13.37 -36.76
N ARG A 26 -3.20 12.10 -36.67
CA ARG A 26 -4.06 10.95 -36.99
C ARG A 26 -5.25 10.83 -36.04
N ILE A 27 -5.04 10.99 -34.73
CA ILE A 27 -6.12 10.98 -33.73
C ILE A 27 -7.15 12.09 -34.01
N ALA A 28 -6.69 13.28 -34.42
CA ALA A 28 -7.56 14.40 -34.77
C ALA A 28 -8.43 14.16 -36.02
N GLU A 29 -8.05 13.22 -36.88
CA GLU A 29 -8.80 12.83 -38.07
C GLU A 29 -9.93 11.84 -37.78
N ILE A 30 -9.83 11.04 -36.72
CA ILE A 30 -10.82 9.99 -36.36
C ILE A 30 -12.25 10.54 -36.30
N ALA A 31 -12.43 11.75 -35.76
CA ALA A 31 -13.76 12.36 -35.65
C ALA A 31 -14.40 12.76 -36.99
N LYS A 32 -13.63 12.76 -38.07
CA LYS A 32 -14.09 13.03 -39.44
C LYS A 32 -14.37 11.75 -40.21
N GLU A 33 -13.98 10.60 -39.67
CA GLU A 33 -14.13 9.30 -40.30
C GLU A 33 -15.45 8.65 -39.85
N ASP A 34 -16.19 8.11 -40.81
CA ASP A 34 -17.42 7.38 -40.51
C ASP A 34 -17.11 5.88 -40.47
N LEU A 35 -16.94 5.35 -39.25
CA LEU A 35 -16.97 3.92 -39.03
C LEU A 35 -18.41 3.41 -39.21
N SER A 36 -18.58 2.39 -40.06
CA SER A 36 -19.89 1.83 -40.42
C SER A 36 -20.68 1.25 -39.24
N ASN A 37 -20.02 1.00 -38.11
CA ASN A 37 -20.64 0.57 -36.86
C ASN A 37 -20.64 1.70 -35.82
N GLU A 38 -21.84 2.14 -35.43
CA GLU A 38 -22.06 3.26 -34.51
C GLU A 38 -21.44 3.05 -33.12
N ALA A 39 -21.53 1.84 -32.56
CA ALA A 39 -21.02 1.59 -31.22
C ALA A 39 -19.49 1.75 -31.12
N PHE A 40 -18.76 1.21 -32.09
CA PHE A 40 -17.30 1.35 -32.16
C PHE A 40 -16.91 2.78 -32.56
N ARG A 41 -17.67 3.42 -33.46
CA ARG A 41 -17.49 4.84 -33.78
C ARG A 41 -17.55 5.71 -32.53
N ASP A 42 -18.56 5.51 -31.67
CA ASP A 42 -18.75 6.28 -30.46
C ASP A 42 -17.62 6.07 -29.45
N TYR A 43 -17.16 4.83 -29.28
CA TYR A 43 -16.01 4.50 -28.43
C TYR A 43 -14.71 5.17 -28.91
N PHE A 44 -14.34 4.99 -30.19
CA PHE A 44 -13.10 5.58 -30.70
C PHE A 44 -13.15 7.10 -30.70
N ASN A 45 -14.30 7.72 -30.95
CA ASN A 45 -14.48 9.16 -30.80
C ASN A 45 -14.39 9.63 -29.34
N PHE A 46 -14.86 8.83 -28.39
CA PHE A 46 -14.74 9.12 -26.97
C PHE A 46 -13.27 9.12 -26.54
N VAL A 47 -12.52 8.05 -26.85
CA VAL A 47 -11.10 7.94 -26.49
C VAL A 47 -10.25 8.96 -27.25
N ALA A 48 -10.49 9.18 -28.55
CA ALA A 48 -9.78 10.20 -29.32
C ALA A 48 -9.95 11.61 -28.72
N ARG A 49 -11.16 11.98 -28.27
CA ARG A 49 -11.38 13.26 -27.57
C ARG A 49 -10.59 13.35 -26.27
N PHE A 50 -10.53 12.25 -25.51
CA PHE A 50 -9.70 12.19 -24.31
C PHE A 50 -8.22 12.39 -24.65
N LEU A 51 -7.68 11.70 -25.66
CA LEU A 51 -6.28 11.84 -26.09
C LEU A 51 -5.95 13.26 -26.60
N LEU A 52 -6.88 13.92 -27.29
CA LEU A 52 -6.72 15.33 -27.67
C LEU A 52 -6.72 16.27 -26.46
N MET A 53 -7.50 15.97 -25.42
CA MET A 53 -7.45 16.71 -24.14
C MET A 53 -6.11 16.48 -23.40
N ILE A 54 -5.53 15.29 -23.49
CA ILE A 54 -4.17 15.01 -22.99
C ILE A 54 -3.13 15.82 -23.78
N ASN A 55 -3.22 15.88 -25.11
CA ASN A 55 -2.34 16.72 -25.93
C ASN A 55 -2.48 18.21 -25.58
N ASP A 56 -3.71 18.72 -25.39
CA ASP A 56 -3.93 20.08 -24.90
C ASP A 56 -3.22 20.29 -23.55
N THR A 57 -3.33 19.32 -22.64
CA THR A 57 -2.67 19.35 -21.33
C THR A 57 -1.14 19.35 -21.43
N LEU A 58 -0.55 18.56 -22.34
CA LEU A 58 0.90 18.59 -22.59
C LEU A 58 1.34 19.97 -23.09
N ASN A 59 0.64 20.53 -24.08
CA ASN A 59 0.95 21.83 -24.64
C ASN A 59 0.79 22.94 -23.59
N TRP A 60 -0.27 22.88 -22.80
CA TRP A 60 -0.51 23.77 -21.67
C TRP A 60 0.62 23.69 -20.64
N ALA A 61 1.02 22.47 -20.23
CA ALA A 61 2.10 22.26 -19.25
C ALA A 61 3.46 22.75 -19.79
N ALA A 62 3.79 22.46 -21.05
CA ALA A 62 5.03 22.88 -21.69
C ALA A 62 5.13 24.42 -21.83
N ASN A 63 3.99 25.10 -21.98
CA ASN A 63 3.93 26.57 -22.07
C ASN A 63 3.84 27.26 -20.69
N GLY A 64 4.11 26.54 -19.60
CA GLY A 64 4.13 27.06 -18.23
C GLY A 64 2.75 27.27 -17.61
N GLY A 65 1.71 26.60 -18.13
CA GLY A 65 0.35 26.69 -17.62
C GLY A 65 0.22 26.29 -16.16
N LYS A 66 1.00 25.28 -15.72
CA LYS A 66 1.10 24.83 -14.32
C LYS A 66 1.37 25.98 -13.34
N GLU A 67 2.14 26.98 -13.79
CA GLU A 67 2.67 28.06 -12.93
C GLU A 67 1.87 29.36 -13.07
N LYS A 68 1.28 29.58 -14.26
CA LYS A 68 0.62 30.83 -14.63
C LYS A 68 -0.87 30.85 -14.27
N ASP A 69 -1.52 29.70 -14.29
CA ASP A 69 -2.97 29.63 -14.13
C ASP A 69 -3.41 29.94 -12.70
N SER A 70 -4.66 30.37 -12.58
CA SER A 70 -5.29 30.58 -11.27
C SER A 70 -5.62 29.23 -10.63
N LEU A 71 -5.79 29.21 -9.30
CA LEU A 71 -6.22 28.00 -8.59
C LEU A 71 -7.54 27.44 -9.14
N ALA A 72 -8.49 28.32 -9.50
CA ALA A 72 -9.78 27.92 -10.05
C ALA A 72 -9.65 27.28 -11.44
N ASP A 73 -8.75 27.78 -12.29
CA ASP A 73 -8.49 27.20 -13.61
C ASP A 73 -7.81 25.84 -13.51
N LEU A 74 -6.84 25.71 -12.57
CA LEU A 74 -6.18 24.44 -12.26
C LEU A 74 -7.17 23.39 -11.73
N GLN A 75 -8.04 23.77 -10.80
CA GLN A 75 -9.12 22.92 -10.28
C GLN A 75 -10.06 22.45 -11.38
N LYS A 76 -10.44 23.36 -12.29
CA LYS A 76 -11.32 23.05 -13.41
C LYS A 76 -10.66 22.03 -14.34
N ARG A 77 -9.42 22.28 -14.79
CA ARG A 77 -8.67 21.34 -15.65
C ARG A 77 -8.49 19.99 -14.96
N ASN A 78 -8.14 19.99 -13.68
CA ASN A 78 -7.99 18.76 -12.90
C ASN A 78 -9.27 17.94 -12.90
N LYS A 79 -10.43 18.55 -12.62
CA LYS A 79 -11.72 17.86 -12.66
C LYS A 79 -12.08 17.34 -14.04
N GLU A 80 -11.85 18.13 -15.10
CA GLU A 80 -12.14 17.75 -16.49
C GLU A 80 -11.39 16.48 -16.92
N LEU A 81 -10.15 16.30 -16.47
CA LEU A 81 -9.34 15.10 -16.78
C LEU A 81 -9.92 13.81 -16.22
N TYR A 82 -10.71 13.85 -15.13
CA TYR A 82 -11.24 12.67 -14.44
C TYR A 82 -12.76 12.52 -14.49
N ILE A 83 -13.47 13.51 -15.04
CA ILE A 83 -14.92 13.67 -14.89
C ILE A 83 -15.74 12.42 -15.26
N ASP A 84 -15.31 11.68 -16.27
CA ASP A 84 -16.05 10.54 -16.79
C ASP A 84 -15.96 9.32 -15.86
N ILE A 85 -14.83 9.13 -15.18
CA ILE A 85 -14.65 8.01 -14.23
C ILE A 85 -15.05 8.34 -12.80
N LEU A 86 -15.38 9.60 -12.48
CA LEU A 86 -15.86 9.95 -11.14
C LEU A 86 -17.13 9.15 -10.78
N PRO A 87 -17.36 8.82 -9.49
CA PRO A 87 -18.44 7.93 -9.07
C PRO A 87 -19.82 8.28 -9.64
N GLU A 88 -20.14 9.57 -9.75
CA GLU A 88 -21.40 10.06 -10.29
C GLU A 88 -21.61 9.76 -11.79
N ASN A 89 -20.53 9.59 -12.56
CA ASN A 89 -20.55 9.39 -14.01
C ASN A 89 -20.08 8.00 -14.44
N TYR A 90 -19.45 7.25 -13.53
CA TYR A 90 -18.76 6.00 -13.86
C TYR A 90 -19.64 4.97 -14.57
N HIS A 91 -20.92 4.86 -14.20
CA HIS A 91 -21.90 3.98 -14.84
C HIS A 91 -22.16 4.26 -16.34
N LYS A 92 -21.64 5.38 -16.88
CA LYS A 92 -21.70 5.79 -18.29
C LYS A 92 -20.33 5.92 -18.94
N SER A 93 -19.25 5.54 -18.25
CA SER A 93 -17.90 5.62 -18.79
C SER A 93 -17.53 4.33 -19.50
N TYR A 94 -16.78 4.44 -20.60
CA TYR A 94 -16.12 3.28 -21.20
C TYR A 94 -15.03 2.68 -20.33
N GLY A 95 -14.65 3.34 -19.23
CA GLY A 95 -13.83 2.74 -18.17
C GLY A 95 -14.61 1.83 -17.23
N ASN A 96 -15.93 1.73 -17.36
CA ASN A 96 -16.72 0.75 -16.61
C ASN A 96 -16.93 -0.50 -17.48
N PRO A 97 -16.41 -1.69 -17.10
CA PRO A 97 -16.53 -2.89 -17.92
C PRO A 97 -17.98 -3.30 -18.24
N THR A 98 -18.93 -3.04 -17.33
CA THR A 98 -20.36 -3.30 -17.57
C THR A 98 -20.91 -2.39 -18.66
N PHE A 99 -20.60 -1.09 -18.59
CA PHE A 99 -21.03 -0.13 -19.62
C PHE A 99 -20.35 -0.42 -20.97
N ALA A 100 -19.05 -0.69 -20.96
CA ALA A 100 -18.29 -1.02 -22.16
C ALA A 100 -18.85 -2.28 -22.83
N LYS A 101 -19.19 -3.33 -22.06
CA LYS A 101 -19.85 -4.54 -22.58
C LYS A 101 -21.26 -4.27 -23.12
N GLU A 102 -22.05 -3.44 -22.47
CA GLU A 102 -23.39 -3.05 -22.94
C GLU A 102 -23.31 -2.38 -24.32
N LYS A 103 -22.32 -1.49 -24.53
CA LYS A 103 -22.18 -0.73 -25.77
C LYS A 103 -21.43 -1.48 -26.87
N LEU A 104 -20.36 -2.18 -26.53
CA LEU A 104 -19.38 -2.74 -27.48
C LEU A 104 -19.53 -4.26 -27.64
N GLY A 105 -20.48 -4.86 -26.93
CA GLY A 105 -20.75 -6.29 -26.95
C GLY A 105 -19.83 -7.09 -26.04
N GLN A 106 -20.19 -8.37 -25.84
CA GLN A 106 -19.48 -9.29 -24.96
C GLN A 106 -18.05 -9.59 -25.41
N GLU A 107 -17.79 -9.56 -26.73
CA GLU A 107 -16.49 -9.92 -27.30
C GLU A 107 -15.43 -8.83 -27.06
N PHE A 108 -15.77 -7.56 -27.25
CA PHE A 108 -14.79 -6.46 -27.23
C PHE A 108 -14.90 -5.52 -26.03
N GLY A 109 -16.03 -5.52 -25.30
CA GLY A 109 -16.26 -4.57 -24.22
C GLY A 109 -15.18 -4.57 -23.15
N GLN A 110 -14.73 -5.75 -22.71
CA GLN A 110 -13.69 -5.89 -21.68
C GLN A 110 -12.35 -5.34 -22.15
N ILE A 111 -11.84 -5.82 -23.29
CA ILE A 111 -10.53 -5.43 -23.81
C ILE A 111 -10.46 -3.94 -24.19
N LEU A 112 -11.55 -3.36 -24.67
CA LEU A 112 -11.62 -1.93 -24.96
C LEU A 112 -11.78 -1.08 -23.68
N SER A 113 -12.43 -1.58 -22.63
CA SER A 113 -12.40 -0.95 -21.30
C SER A 113 -10.97 -0.92 -20.75
N THR A 114 -10.23 -2.03 -20.90
CA THR A 114 -8.82 -2.14 -20.50
C THR A 114 -7.90 -1.23 -21.30
N LEU A 115 -8.13 -1.10 -22.61
CA LEU A 115 -7.40 -0.12 -23.44
C LEU A 115 -7.64 1.30 -22.91
N TYR A 116 -8.89 1.67 -22.63
CA TYR A 116 -9.16 3.00 -22.08
C TYR A 116 -8.54 3.21 -20.70
N PHE A 117 -8.51 2.20 -19.82
CA PHE A 117 -7.74 2.24 -18.57
C PHE A 117 -6.26 2.57 -18.81
N GLU A 118 -5.62 1.89 -19.78
CA GLU A 118 -4.22 2.13 -20.12
C GLU A 118 -4.00 3.55 -20.67
N GLU A 119 -4.89 4.08 -21.53
CA GLU A 119 -4.80 5.46 -22.04
C GLU A 119 -4.88 6.52 -20.93
N ARG A 120 -5.57 6.23 -19.80
CA ARG A 120 -5.65 7.17 -18.68
C ARG A 120 -4.33 7.36 -17.94
N SER A 121 -3.37 6.45 -18.09
CA SER A 121 -2.00 6.62 -17.59
C SER A 121 -1.26 7.81 -18.24
N LEU A 122 -1.79 8.35 -19.33
CA LEU A 122 -1.23 9.51 -20.02
C LEU A 122 -1.43 10.84 -19.31
N ILE A 123 -2.34 10.92 -18.33
CA ILE A 123 -2.56 12.14 -17.54
C ILE A 123 -1.23 12.59 -16.91
N PRO A 124 -0.57 11.81 -16.03
CA PRO A 124 0.70 12.23 -15.45
C PRO A 124 1.81 12.44 -16.49
N CYS A 125 1.84 11.67 -17.58
CA CYS A 125 2.82 11.83 -18.66
C CYS A 125 2.77 13.24 -19.26
N ALA A 126 1.59 13.81 -19.46
CA ALA A 126 1.42 15.17 -19.98
C ALA A 126 1.95 16.25 -19.02
N PHE A 127 1.85 16.06 -17.70
CA PHE A 127 2.38 17.00 -16.71
C PHE A 127 3.91 16.91 -16.60
N GLU A 128 4.45 15.70 -16.71
CA GLU A 128 5.89 15.40 -16.65
C GLU A 128 6.61 15.65 -17.98
N LEU A 129 5.88 15.97 -19.05
CA LEU A 129 6.39 16.11 -20.42
C LEU A 129 7.03 14.82 -20.97
N ASP A 130 6.53 13.67 -20.51
CA ASP A 130 7.00 12.35 -20.91
C ASP A 130 6.41 11.95 -22.27
N LYS A 131 6.98 12.51 -23.34
CA LYS A 131 6.54 12.23 -24.71
C LYS A 131 6.70 10.76 -25.11
N PHE A 132 7.68 10.04 -24.55
CA PHE A 132 7.90 8.64 -24.90
C PHE A 132 6.68 7.80 -24.53
N ASN A 133 6.27 7.88 -23.26
CA ASN A 133 5.11 7.13 -22.78
C ASN A 133 3.79 7.57 -23.41
N MET A 134 3.70 8.84 -23.82
CA MET A 134 2.58 9.34 -24.63
C MET A 134 2.51 8.70 -26.01
N VAL A 135 3.63 8.68 -26.74
CA VAL A 135 3.67 8.15 -28.11
C VAL A 135 3.29 6.68 -28.15
N ILE A 136 3.88 5.85 -27.29
CA ILE A 136 3.68 4.39 -27.37
C ILE A 136 2.22 3.97 -27.12
N ARG A 137 1.50 4.70 -26.25
CA ARG A 137 0.08 4.46 -25.95
C ARG A 137 -0.84 5.03 -27.02
N MET A 138 -0.54 6.24 -27.51
CA MET A 138 -1.26 6.79 -28.66
C MET A 138 -1.14 5.90 -29.91
N GLU A 139 0.03 5.31 -30.14
CA GLU A 139 0.24 4.33 -31.21
C GLU A 139 -0.53 3.03 -30.96
N LEU A 140 -0.57 2.51 -29.72
CA LEU A 140 -1.41 1.38 -29.35
C LEU A 140 -2.89 1.64 -29.69
N PHE A 141 -3.42 2.79 -29.27
CA PHE A 141 -4.78 3.20 -29.58
C PHE A 141 -5.02 3.25 -31.11
N LEU A 142 -4.08 3.81 -31.86
CA LEU A 142 -4.17 3.92 -33.32
C LEU A 142 -4.08 2.56 -34.02
N GLU A 143 -3.29 1.62 -33.51
CA GLU A 143 -3.19 0.26 -34.04
C GLU A 143 -4.50 -0.51 -33.85
N VAL A 144 -5.09 -0.43 -32.64
CA VAL A 144 -6.41 -0.99 -32.36
C VAL A 144 -7.47 -0.33 -33.23
N TYR A 145 -7.49 1.01 -33.33
CA TYR A 145 -8.39 1.73 -34.23
C TYR A 145 -8.23 1.28 -35.69
N GLY A 146 -7.00 1.12 -36.16
CA GLY A 146 -6.67 0.68 -37.51
C GLY A 146 -7.24 -0.70 -37.83
N ALA A 147 -7.12 -1.65 -36.90
CA ALA A 147 -7.71 -2.99 -37.04
C ALA A 147 -9.23 -2.94 -37.21
N PHE A 148 -9.92 -2.14 -36.38
CA PHE A 148 -11.37 -1.93 -36.50
C PHE A 148 -11.75 -1.23 -37.79
N SER A 149 -11.07 -0.12 -38.14
CA SER A 149 -11.35 0.65 -39.35
C SER A 149 -11.16 -0.19 -40.62
N SER A 150 -10.10 -1.00 -40.66
CA SER A 150 -9.81 -1.91 -41.78
C SER A 150 -10.92 -2.95 -41.93
N ALA A 151 -11.25 -3.68 -40.87
CA ALA A 151 -12.28 -4.71 -40.92
C ALA A 151 -13.68 -4.13 -41.25
N LEU A 152 -14.01 -2.98 -40.69
CA LEU A 152 -15.31 -2.32 -40.91
C LEU A 152 -15.47 -1.81 -42.35
N SER A 153 -14.37 -1.49 -43.05
CA SER A 153 -14.39 -1.17 -44.48
C SER A 153 -14.85 -2.35 -45.36
N GLU A 154 -14.67 -3.58 -44.86
CA GLU A 154 -15.18 -4.81 -45.46
C GLU A 154 -16.53 -5.28 -44.88
N ASN A 155 -17.20 -4.45 -44.07
CA ASN A 155 -18.40 -4.79 -43.30
C ASN A 155 -18.22 -5.99 -42.36
N LYS A 156 -17.05 -6.10 -41.72
CA LYS A 156 -16.73 -7.10 -40.70
C LYS A 156 -16.19 -6.43 -39.44
N LEU A 157 -16.07 -7.20 -38.36
CA LEU A 157 -15.28 -6.81 -37.18
C LEU A 157 -13.91 -7.50 -37.25
N PRO A 158 -12.86 -6.91 -36.64
CA PRO A 158 -11.61 -7.63 -36.43
C PRO A 158 -11.88 -8.86 -35.57
N THR A 159 -10.94 -9.80 -35.52
CA THR A 159 -11.07 -10.92 -34.59
C THR A 159 -10.69 -10.49 -33.18
N TYR A 160 -11.30 -11.06 -32.14
CA TYR A 160 -10.85 -10.82 -30.76
C TYR A 160 -9.36 -11.07 -30.57
N GLU A 161 -8.86 -12.17 -31.14
CA GLU A 161 -7.45 -12.57 -31.02
C GLU A 161 -6.50 -11.53 -31.65
N GLU A 162 -6.89 -10.90 -32.75
CA GLU A 162 -6.10 -9.82 -33.38
C GLU A 162 -5.93 -8.64 -32.41
N ILE A 163 -7.02 -8.18 -31.77
CA ILE A 163 -6.96 -7.08 -30.80
C ILE A 163 -6.19 -7.48 -29.55
N ARG A 164 -6.40 -8.72 -29.07
CA ARG A 164 -5.67 -9.27 -27.92
C ARG A 164 -4.16 -9.34 -28.19
N GLN A 165 -3.75 -9.70 -29.41
CA GLN A 165 -2.34 -9.76 -29.79
C GLN A 165 -1.70 -8.38 -29.88
N ILE A 166 -2.39 -7.37 -30.43
CA ILE A 166 -1.89 -5.99 -30.42
C ILE A 166 -1.56 -5.55 -28.98
N MET A 167 -2.48 -5.77 -28.05
CA MET A 167 -2.25 -5.44 -26.63
C MET A 167 -1.15 -6.30 -25.99
N TYR A 168 -1.11 -7.60 -26.28
CA TYR A 168 -0.07 -8.51 -25.76
C TYR A 168 1.33 -8.03 -26.15
N TRP A 169 1.55 -7.73 -27.44
CA TRP A 169 2.85 -7.30 -27.93
C TRP A 169 3.23 -5.93 -27.40
N PHE A 170 2.30 -4.99 -27.27
CA PHE A 170 2.56 -3.73 -26.58
C PHE A 170 3.15 -3.93 -25.18
N TYR A 171 2.53 -4.78 -24.35
CA TYR A 171 3.01 -5.04 -22.99
C TYR A 171 4.29 -5.87 -22.94
N SER A 172 4.58 -6.66 -23.98
CA SER A 172 5.79 -7.47 -24.11
C SER A 172 6.99 -6.66 -24.59
N ASP A 173 6.78 -5.83 -25.62
CA ASP A 173 7.83 -5.10 -26.32
C ASP A 173 8.38 -3.97 -25.44
N TYR A 174 7.49 -3.18 -24.83
CA TYR A 174 7.86 -2.06 -23.95
C TYR A 174 8.08 -2.46 -22.48
N ALA A 175 8.03 -3.76 -22.15
CA ALA A 175 8.20 -4.25 -20.78
C ALA A 175 9.51 -3.77 -20.14
N GLU A 176 10.58 -3.71 -20.93
CA GLU A 176 11.92 -3.37 -20.47
C GLU A 176 12.06 -1.87 -20.19
N GLU A 177 11.64 -1.01 -21.12
CA GLU A 177 11.66 0.44 -21.01
C GLU A 177 10.84 0.92 -19.81
N GLU A 178 9.60 0.44 -19.68
CA GLU A 178 8.72 0.77 -18.56
C GLU A 178 9.32 0.33 -17.22
N ARG A 179 9.89 -0.88 -17.17
CA ARG A 179 10.55 -1.36 -15.96
C ARG A 179 11.80 -0.56 -15.61
N MET A 180 12.58 -0.13 -16.61
CA MET A 180 13.74 0.72 -16.40
C MET A 180 13.35 2.09 -15.85
N ILE A 181 12.34 2.75 -16.42
CA ILE A 181 11.83 4.04 -15.93
C ILE A 181 11.42 3.89 -14.47
N ARG A 182 10.55 2.91 -14.18
CA ARG A 182 10.05 2.65 -12.84
C ARG A 182 11.16 2.41 -11.83
N PHE A 183 12.08 1.50 -12.14
CA PHE A 183 13.15 1.14 -11.23
C PHE A 183 14.11 2.31 -11.01
N GLY A 184 14.43 3.07 -12.07
CA GLY A 184 15.25 4.27 -12.00
C GLY A 184 14.67 5.33 -11.06
N THR A 185 13.38 5.67 -11.22
CA THR A 185 12.73 6.66 -10.33
C THR A 185 12.74 6.27 -8.85
N MET A 186 12.80 4.97 -8.55
CA MET A 186 12.84 4.47 -7.18
C MET A 186 14.22 4.62 -6.53
N VAL A 187 15.30 4.31 -7.26
CA VAL A 187 16.66 4.21 -6.67
C VAL A 187 17.59 5.38 -7.00
N ASP A 188 17.29 6.14 -8.04
CA ASP A 188 18.14 7.20 -8.55
C ASP A 188 17.54 8.61 -8.31
N PRO A 189 18.15 9.44 -7.43
CA PRO A 189 17.63 10.76 -7.05
C PRO A 189 17.69 11.79 -8.19
N ASP A 190 18.36 11.48 -9.30
CA ASP A 190 18.39 12.35 -10.46
C ASP A 190 16.99 12.42 -11.14
N PHE A 191 16.17 11.37 -10.98
CA PHE A 191 14.73 11.41 -11.30
C PHE A 191 13.97 12.19 -10.22
N SER A 192 13.93 13.52 -10.40
CA SER A 192 13.63 14.45 -9.32
C SER A 192 12.30 15.20 -9.47
N TYR A 193 11.42 14.86 -10.42
CA TYR A 193 10.20 15.64 -10.73
C TYR A 193 9.40 16.09 -9.50
N ALA A 194 8.95 15.15 -8.66
CA ALA A 194 8.20 15.46 -7.45
C ALA A 194 9.05 16.18 -6.39
N ARG A 195 10.30 15.75 -6.22
CA ARG A 195 11.25 16.38 -5.29
C ARG A 195 11.48 17.86 -5.64
N ASP A 196 11.62 18.17 -6.92
CA ASP A 196 11.82 19.52 -7.42
C ASP A 196 10.59 20.41 -7.20
N ILE A 197 9.37 19.87 -7.36
CA ILE A 197 8.16 20.60 -6.99
C ILE A 197 8.18 20.95 -5.51
N ILE A 198 8.45 19.97 -4.64
CA ILE A 198 8.42 20.16 -3.17
C ILE A 198 9.49 21.15 -2.70
N VAL A 199 10.72 21.04 -3.22
CA VAL A 199 11.86 21.85 -2.77
C VAL A 199 11.81 23.27 -3.33
N ASN A 200 11.29 23.46 -4.55
CA ASN A 200 11.36 24.76 -5.24
C ASN A 200 10.05 25.56 -5.24
N SER A 201 8.94 25.01 -4.73
CA SER A 201 7.65 25.71 -4.64
C SER A 201 7.48 26.44 -3.30
N ASP A 202 6.74 27.55 -3.31
CA ASP A 202 6.13 28.09 -2.09
C ASP A 202 4.92 27.23 -1.73
N LEU A 203 5.04 26.45 -0.65
CA LEU A 203 3.99 25.52 -0.23
C LEU A 203 2.78 26.23 0.41
N ASN A 204 2.86 27.53 0.69
CA ASN A 204 1.68 28.32 1.08
C ASN A 204 0.73 28.56 -0.09
N ASP A 205 1.22 28.46 -1.33
CA ASP A 205 0.41 28.58 -2.55
C ASP A 205 -0.01 27.20 -3.05
N LEU A 206 -1.20 26.76 -2.64
CA LEU A 206 -1.76 25.43 -2.93
C LEU A 206 -1.83 25.06 -4.41
N ARG A 207 -1.61 26.00 -5.33
CA ARG A 207 -1.47 25.72 -6.77
C ARG A 207 -0.37 24.69 -7.05
N TYR A 208 0.64 24.56 -6.19
CA TYR A 208 1.70 23.56 -6.36
C TYR A 208 1.16 22.12 -6.44
N LEU A 209 0.05 21.80 -5.75
CA LEU A 209 -0.55 20.45 -5.74
C LEU A 209 -0.94 19.99 -7.15
N TYR A 210 -1.39 20.92 -7.99
CA TYR A 210 -1.80 20.63 -9.36
C TYR A 210 -0.62 20.42 -10.31
N ARG A 211 0.62 20.75 -9.90
CA ARG A 211 1.83 20.50 -10.69
C ARG A 211 2.16 19.02 -10.77
N PHE A 212 1.72 18.24 -9.80
CA PHE A 212 1.97 16.80 -9.77
C PHE A 212 1.16 16.04 -10.82
N GLY A 213 0.14 16.60 -11.46
CA GLY A 213 -0.67 15.85 -12.43
C GLY A 213 -1.47 14.69 -11.81
N GLU A 214 -1.74 14.79 -10.50
CA GLU A 214 -2.62 13.89 -9.75
C GLU A 214 -4.02 14.49 -9.62
N TYR A 215 -5.01 13.65 -9.31
CA TYR A 215 -6.33 14.15 -8.93
C TYR A 215 -6.28 14.77 -7.53
N VAL A 216 -6.86 15.96 -7.37
CA VAL A 216 -6.80 16.72 -6.11
C VAL A 216 -8.22 17.05 -5.66
N THR A 217 -8.54 16.69 -4.43
CA THR A 217 -9.83 16.97 -3.79
C THR A 217 -9.68 17.92 -2.62
N ASP A 218 -10.78 18.17 -1.93
CA ASP A 218 -10.78 18.89 -0.65
C ASP A 218 -9.90 18.23 0.42
N ASN A 219 -9.66 16.91 0.34
CA ASN A 219 -8.81 16.21 1.31
C ASN A 219 -7.36 16.71 1.24
N GLU A 220 -6.76 16.68 0.05
CA GLU A 220 -5.37 17.13 -0.17
C GLU A 220 -5.22 18.63 0.13
N LEU A 221 -6.18 19.44 -0.32
CA LEU A 221 -6.17 20.90 -0.10
C LEU A 221 -6.24 21.25 1.38
N LYS A 222 -7.23 20.73 2.12
CA LYS A 222 -7.40 21.06 3.54
C LYS A 222 -6.31 20.45 4.42
N ALA A 223 -5.73 19.30 4.02
CA ALA A 223 -4.55 18.77 4.67
C ALA A 223 -3.36 19.73 4.53
N ALA A 224 -3.07 20.20 3.32
CA ALA A 224 -2.01 21.18 3.07
C ALA A 224 -2.28 22.51 3.80
N GLU A 225 -3.50 23.03 3.79
CA GLU A 225 -3.89 24.23 4.53
C GLU A 225 -3.68 24.08 6.03
N HIS A 226 -4.06 22.94 6.61
CA HIS A 226 -3.85 22.68 8.02
C HIS A 226 -2.37 22.60 8.35
N LEU A 227 -1.58 21.86 7.55
CA LEU A 227 -0.15 21.83 7.74
C LEU A 227 0.46 23.21 7.62
N ASN A 228 0.05 24.06 6.68
CA ASN A 228 0.50 25.45 6.56
C ASN A 228 0.12 26.33 7.76
N SER A 229 -0.94 25.98 8.50
CA SER A 229 -1.33 26.68 9.73
C SER A 229 -0.46 26.37 10.94
N LEU A 230 0.30 25.26 10.92
CA LEU A 230 1.21 24.88 11.99
C LEU A 230 2.45 25.79 12.02
N SER A 231 3.06 25.93 13.20
CA SER A 231 4.34 26.63 13.34
C SER A 231 5.49 25.84 12.69
N GLU A 232 6.59 26.52 12.41
CA GLU A 232 7.80 25.85 11.91
C GLU A 232 8.34 24.81 12.91
N GLU A 233 8.22 25.06 14.22
CA GLU A 233 8.65 24.11 15.26
C GLU A 233 7.82 22.83 15.23
N GLU A 234 6.50 22.94 15.05
CA GLU A 234 5.61 21.77 14.94
C GLU A 234 5.92 20.94 13.70
N ILE A 235 6.09 21.57 12.54
CA ILE A 235 6.46 20.86 11.30
C ILE A 235 7.84 20.21 11.44
N GLU A 236 8.81 20.90 12.03
CA GLU A 236 10.14 20.34 12.28
C GLU A 236 10.08 19.13 13.20
N LYS A 237 9.26 19.17 14.25
CA LYS A 237 9.04 18.03 15.15
C LYS A 237 8.45 16.83 14.39
N LEU A 238 7.42 17.05 13.56
CA LEU A 238 6.80 15.99 12.76
C LEU A 238 7.77 15.34 11.78
N ALA A 239 8.48 16.17 11.00
CA ALA A 239 9.47 15.67 10.05
C ALA A 239 10.65 15.00 10.76
N PHE A 240 11.08 15.53 11.91
CA PHE A 240 12.12 14.92 12.73
C PHE A 240 11.70 13.52 13.20
N THR A 241 10.53 13.38 13.83
CA THR A 241 10.00 12.08 14.25
C THR A 241 9.98 11.07 13.11
N PHE A 242 9.50 11.47 11.93
CA PHE A 242 9.47 10.62 10.75
C PHE A 242 10.87 10.18 10.29
N THR A 243 11.81 11.12 10.12
CA THR A 243 13.16 10.80 9.62
C THR A 243 14.08 10.17 10.66
N GLU A 244 13.86 10.47 11.94
CA GLU A 244 14.62 9.88 13.03
C GLU A 244 14.17 8.44 13.30
N GLY A 245 12.87 8.14 13.16
CA GLY A 245 12.41 6.75 13.07
C GLY A 245 13.22 5.99 12.02
N TYR A 246 13.34 6.52 10.80
CA TYR A 246 14.14 5.90 9.74
C TYR A 246 15.59 5.62 10.12
N ARG A 247 16.27 6.57 10.76
CA ARG A 247 17.64 6.38 11.24
C ARG A 247 17.72 5.34 12.36
N ILE A 248 16.79 5.38 13.32
CA ILE A 248 16.72 4.45 14.46
C ILE A 248 16.45 3.03 13.96
N GLY A 249 15.60 2.83 12.95
CA GLY A 249 15.36 1.51 12.37
C GLY A 249 16.63 0.83 11.85
N PHE A 250 17.58 1.58 11.29
CA PHE A 250 18.91 1.05 10.95
C PHE A 250 19.74 0.69 12.20
N GLU A 251 19.74 1.56 13.21
CA GLU A 251 20.48 1.35 14.47
C GLU A 251 19.98 0.11 15.22
N MET A 252 18.66 -0.02 15.40
CA MET A 252 18.02 -1.11 16.13
C MET A 252 18.19 -2.46 15.46
N THR A 253 18.16 -2.50 14.13
CA THR A 253 18.38 -3.75 13.36
C THR A 253 19.85 -4.06 13.12
N GLY A 254 20.78 -3.27 13.69
CA GLY A 254 22.23 -3.45 13.51
C GLY A 254 22.70 -3.25 12.07
N LYS A 255 21.92 -2.55 11.24
CA LYS A 255 22.19 -2.30 9.83
C LYS A 255 23.04 -1.03 9.68
N ASP A 256 24.15 -1.14 8.97
CA ASP A 256 25.04 0.00 8.73
C ASP A 256 24.46 0.96 7.66
N ILE A 257 23.82 2.03 8.14
CA ILE A 257 23.24 3.08 7.30
C ILE A 257 24.27 3.78 6.40
N SER A 258 25.57 3.77 6.77
CA SER A 258 26.61 4.47 6.00
C SER A 258 26.87 3.86 4.62
N LYS A 259 26.50 2.58 4.44
CA LYS A 259 26.47 1.87 3.16
C LYS A 259 25.43 2.44 2.19
N LYS A 260 24.45 3.19 2.69
CA LYS A 260 23.33 3.70 1.91
C LYS A 260 23.56 5.16 1.54
N LYS A 261 22.94 5.57 0.43
CA LYS A 261 23.05 6.91 -0.17
C LYS A 261 21.72 7.47 -0.61
N THR A 262 20.69 6.63 -0.76
CA THR A 262 19.36 7.05 -1.20
C THR A 262 18.28 6.45 -0.32
N ALA A 263 17.18 7.16 -0.14
CA ALA A 263 15.99 6.69 0.56
C ALA A 263 14.75 7.21 -0.17
N SER A 264 13.73 6.38 -0.38
CA SER A 264 12.52 6.83 -1.08
C SER A 264 11.51 7.38 -0.11
N ILE A 265 10.87 8.52 -0.41
CA ILE A 265 9.72 9.02 0.35
C ILE A 265 8.44 8.67 -0.43
N ILE A 266 7.50 8.03 0.26
CA ILE A 266 6.19 7.60 -0.25
C ILE A 266 5.13 8.33 0.58
N TYR A 267 4.18 9.02 -0.06
CA TYR A 267 3.18 9.82 0.67
C TYR A 267 1.98 10.18 -0.23
N GLN A 268 0.83 10.52 0.37
CA GLN A 268 -0.28 11.14 -0.36
C GLN A 268 -0.13 12.66 -0.41
N LEU A 269 -0.53 13.29 -1.52
CA LEU A 269 -0.47 14.75 -1.66
C LEU A 269 -1.20 15.47 -0.52
N GLY A 270 -0.75 16.67 -0.20
CA GLY A 270 -1.23 17.47 0.93
C GLY A 270 -0.29 17.44 2.14
N PHE A 271 0.72 16.56 2.15
CA PHE A 271 1.71 16.41 3.22
C PHE A 271 3.10 16.99 2.88
N GLU A 272 3.21 17.77 1.81
CA GLU A 272 4.48 18.23 1.24
C GLU A 272 5.29 19.09 2.19
N ARG A 273 4.65 19.83 3.11
CA ARG A 273 5.36 20.66 4.10
C ARG A 273 6.19 19.80 5.06
N ILE A 274 5.69 18.62 5.45
CA ILE A 274 6.46 17.63 6.23
C ILE A 274 7.54 17.02 5.34
N VAL A 275 7.19 16.62 4.12
CA VAL A 275 8.13 15.99 3.17
C VAL A 275 9.31 16.91 2.84
N GLN A 276 9.09 18.23 2.69
CA GLN A 276 10.14 19.20 2.42
C GLN A 276 11.20 19.21 3.53
N LYS A 277 10.78 19.19 4.80
CA LYS A 277 11.70 19.07 5.94
C LYS A 277 12.31 17.67 6.03
N ALA A 278 11.57 16.61 5.70
CA ALA A 278 12.08 15.25 5.67
C ALA A 278 13.21 15.07 4.65
N VAL A 279 13.08 15.66 3.45
CA VAL A 279 14.15 15.72 2.44
C VAL A 279 15.40 16.37 3.03
N ALA A 280 15.24 17.51 3.71
CA ALA A 280 16.36 18.20 4.34
C ALA A 280 17.00 17.40 5.48
N ASN A 281 16.21 16.65 6.26
CA ASN A 281 16.71 15.80 7.34
C ASN A 281 17.48 14.58 6.81
N LEU A 282 16.97 13.91 5.77
CA LEU A 282 17.68 12.82 5.10
C LEU A 282 19.00 13.30 4.48
N ASP A 283 18.99 14.48 3.84
CA ASP A 283 20.21 15.09 3.28
C ASP A 283 21.28 15.31 4.38
N LYS A 284 20.90 15.70 5.60
CA LYS A 284 21.83 15.90 6.73
C LYS A 284 22.52 14.61 7.18
N ILE A 285 21.87 13.46 7.04
CA ILE A 285 22.46 12.15 7.37
C ILE A 285 23.09 11.45 6.15
N GLY A 286 23.23 12.16 5.03
CA GLY A 286 23.91 11.67 3.84
C GLY A 286 23.06 10.81 2.91
N LEU A 287 21.74 10.90 3.00
CA LEU A 287 20.79 10.18 2.15
C LEU A 287 20.04 11.15 1.24
N LYS A 288 20.15 10.94 -0.08
CA LYS A 288 19.36 11.67 -1.08
C LYS A 288 17.97 11.05 -1.20
N SER A 289 16.94 11.88 -1.16
CA SER A 289 15.56 11.39 -1.30
C SER A 289 15.18 11.12 -2.76
N THR A 290 14.59 9.95 -3.02
CA THR A 290 13.82 9.68 -4.25
C THR A 290 12.33 9.82 -3.94
N ILE A 291 11.53 10.35 -4.87
CA ILE A 291 10.08 10.52 -4.68
C ILE A 291 9.39 10.13 -5.99
N TYR A 292 9.04 8.85 -6.10
CA TYR A 292 8.50 8.25 -7.31
C TYR A 292 6.98 8.11 -7.25
N ARG A 293 6.30 8.25 -8.38
CA ARG A 293 4.82 8.26 -8.47
C ARG A 293 4.22 6.87 -8.35
N ALA A 294 3.03 6.69 -7.80
CA ALA A 294 2.25 5.46 -8.02
C ALA A 294 1.68 5.40 -9.45
N VAL A 295 1.97 4.33 -10.20
CA VAL A 295 1.56 4.23 -11.61
C VAL A 295 0.30 3.40 -11.74
N MET A 296 -0.63 3.87 -12.58
CA MET A 296 -1.83 3.14 -13.01
C MET A 296 -1.64 2.65 -14.44
N SER A 297 -1.16 1.43 -14.61
CA SER A 297 -0.95 0.79 -15.92
C SER A 297 -0.79 -0.71 -15.74
N ASN A 298 -1.17 -1.49 -16.74
CA ASN A 298 -1.01 -2.95 -16.72
C ASN A 298 0.44 -3.41 -16.90
N PHE A 299 1.40 -2.51 -17.16
CA PHE A 299 2.83 -2.86 -17.07
C PHE A 299 3.24 -3.30 -15.66
N TYR A 300 2.48 -2.89 -14.62
CA TYR A 300 2.82 -3.09 -13.22
C TYR A 300 1.90 -4.15 -12.57
N MET A 301 2.35 -5.41 -12.60
CA MET A 301 1.64 -6.56 -12.03
C MET A 301 1.51 -6.46 -10.50
N GLY A 302 0.40 -5.89 -10.02
CA GLY A 302 0.17 -5.70 -8.59
C GLY A 302 -1.28 -5.46 -8.17
N GLY A 303 -2.20 -5.33 -9.14
CA GLY A 303 -3.54 -4.82 -8.92
C GLY A 303 -3.55 -3.30 -8.72
N SER A 304 -4.38 -2.59 -9.48
CA SER A 304 -4.55 -1.12 -9.44
C SER A 304 -4.98 -0.55 -8.09
N ALA A 305 -5.44 -1.40 -7.16
CA ALA A 305 -5.94 -0.98 -5.84
C ALA A 305 -4.84 -0.58 -4.84
N ARG A 306 -3.57 -0.98 -5.04
CA ARG A 306 -2.46 -0.60 -4.13
C ARG A 306 -1.49 0.37 -4.81
N ARG A 307 -1.43 1.61 -4.31
CA ARG A 307 -0.55 2.66 -4.84
C ARG A 307 0.81 2.64 -4.16
N ALA A 308 1.85 2.24 -4.89
CA ALA A 308 3.24 2.29 -4.42
C ALA A 308 3.94 3.54 -4.97
N GLY A 309 4.31 4.48 -4.10
CA GLY A 309 4.87 5.78 -4.47
C GLY A 309 3.98 6.95 -4.03
N TYR A 310 4.27 8.17 -4.46
CA TYR A 310 3.38 9.30 -4.18
C TYR A 310 2.15 9.29 -5.09
N TYR A 311 1.03 9.79 -4.58
CA TYR A 311 -0.24 9.89 -5.32
C TYR A 311 -1.15 10.96 -4.72
N GLY A 312 -2.12 11.47 -5.49
CA GLY A 312 -3.17 12.37 -4.98
C GLY A 312 -4.41 11.59 -4.54
N ALA A 313 -5.60 12.18 -4.63
CA ALA A 313 -6.83 11.46 -4.37
C ALA A 313 -7.05 10.31 -5.36
N VAL A 314 -7.68 9.23 -4.91
CA VAL A 314 -8.20 8.18 -5.80
C VAL A 314 -9.50 8.68 -6.43
N PRO A 315 -9.56 8.92 -7.76
CA PRO A 315 -10.74 9.52 -8.39
C PRO A 315 -11.99 8.64 -8.24
N ASN A 316 -11.81 7.32 -8.32
CA ASN A 316 -12.87 6.34 -8.12
C ASN A 316 -12.28 4.98 -7.73
N LYS A 317 -12.49 4.57 -6.47
CA LYS A 317 -12.01 3.27 -5.96
C LYS A 317 -12.66 2.06 -6.65
N GLN A 318 -13.88 2.20 -7.18
CA GLN A 318 -14.53 1.14 -7.97
C GLN A 318 -13.89 0.97 -9.35
N PHE A 319 -13.42 2.05 -9.97
CA PHE A 319 -12.64 1.96 -11.22
C PHE A 319 -11.34 1.19 -10.99
N ASP A 320 -10.59 1.53 -9.94
CA ASP A 320 -9.37 0.80 -9.57
C ASP A 320 -9.66 -0.67 -9.25
N TYR A 321 -10.82 -0.99 -8.64
CA TYR A 321 -11.23 -2.37 -8.35
C TYR A 321 -11.62 -3.16 -9.60
N ASP A 322 -12.38 -2.55 -10.52
CA ASP A 322 -12.86 -3.19 -11.75
C ASP A 322 -11.72 -3.54 -12.73
N HIS A 323 -10.59 -2.83 -12.64
CA HIS A 323 -9.42 -3.01 -13.51
C HIS A 323 -8.24 -3.77 -12.86
N LYS A 324 -8.42 -4.28 -11.63
CA LYS A 324 -7.31 -4.89 -10.86
C LYS A 324 -6.73 -6.16 -11.48
N ASP A 325 -7.51 -6.84 -12.33
CA ASP A 325 -7.21 -8.16 -12.90
C ASP A 325 -7.07 -8.12 -14.43
N ASP A 326 -6.94 -6.93 -15.02
CA ASP A 326 -6.88 -6.71 -16.48
C ASP A 326 -5.73 -7.44 -17.18
N ASP A 327 -4.63 -7.70 -16.46
CA ASP A 327 -3.55 -8.59 -16.91
C ASP A 327 -4.10 -9.96 -17.40
N GLY A 328 -5.24 -10.42 -16.86
CA GLY A 328 -5.89 -11.67 -17.24
C GLY A 328 -6.30 -11.79 -18.71
N LEU A 329 -6.34 -10.68 -19.46
CA LEU A 329 -6.62 -10.73 -20.90
C LEU A 329 -5.44 -11.29 -21.72
N PHE A 330 -4.21 -11.16 -21.21
CA PHE A 330 -2.99 -11.47 -21.96
C PHE A 330 -1.90 -12.16 -21.13
N LEU A 331 -2.13 -12.42 -19.84
CA LEU A 331 -1.16 -13.07 -18.96
C LEU A 331 -0.95 -14.54 -19.31
N ASP A 332 0.26 -14.85 -19.75
CA ASP A 332 0.77 -16.20 -19.94
C ASP A 332 2.22 -16.35 -19.42
N ALA A 333 2.76 -17.57 -19.50
CA ALA A 333 4.11 -17.85 -19.04
C ALA A 333 5.21 -17.11 -19.82
N GLN A 334 4.97 -16.77 -21.10
CA GLN A 334 5.96 -16.06 -21.92
C GLN A 334 6.05 -14.59 -21.49
N LEU A 335 4.91 -13.94 -21.28
CA LEU A 335 4.86 -12.57 -20.80
C LEU A 335 5.44 -12.45 -19.38
N VAL A 336 5.17 -13.42 -18.51
CA VAL A 336 5.81 -13.49 -17.18
C VAL A 336 7.34 -13.53 -17.31
N ASN A 337 7.87 -14.41 -18.17
CA ASN A 337 9.31 -14.49 -18.39
C ASN A 337 9.87 -13.18 -18.95
N ARG A 338 9.21 -12.56 -19.94
CA ARG A 338 9.62 -11.28 -20.51
C ARG A 338 9.65 -10.17 -19.45
N ARG A 339 8.65 -10.11 -18.58
CA ARG A 339 8.62 -9.15 -17.47
C ARG A 339 9.73 -9.42 -16.45
N LEU A 340 10.06 -10.68 -16.15
CA LEU A 340 11.20 -11.01 -15.28
C LEU A 340 12.55 -10.62 -15.90
N GLU A 341 12.72 -10.80 -17.22
CA GLU A 341 13.88 -10.31 -17.96
C GLU A 341 14.00 -8.79 -17.85
N ALA A 342 12.89 -8.06 -18.02
CA ALA A 342 12.85 -6.61 -17.82
C ALA A 342 13.23 -6.20 -16.39
N VAL A 343 12.82 -6.94 -15.35
CA VAL A 343 13.27 -6.70 -13.96
C VAL A 343 14.79 -6.87 -13.85
N ARG A 344 15.37 -7.91 -14.46
CA ARG A 344 16.83 -8.13 -14.45
C ARG A 344 17.57 -7.02 -15.20
N ALA A 345 17.09 -6.61 -16.36
CA ALA A 345 17.68 -5.55 -17.17
C ALA A 345 17.69 -4.21 -16.43
N ALA A 346 16.58 -3.85 -15.80
CA ALA A 346 16.51 -2.64 -14.99
C ALA A 346 17.44 -2.70 -13.76
N GLY A 347 17.48 -3.84 -13.07
CA GLY A 347 18.40 -4.06 -11.96
C GLY A 347 19.87 -3.91 -12.36
N GLU A 348 20.27 -4.48 -13.50
CA GLU A 348 21.66 -4.36 -14.00
C GLU A 348 21.98 -2.92 -14.43
N LYS A 349 21.05 -2.23 -15.12
CA LYS A 349 21.22 -0.82 -15.51
C LYS A 349 21.44 0.10 -14.32
N PHE A 350 20.71 -0.10 -13.22
CA PHE A 350 20.76 0.75 -12.03
C PHE A 350 21.50 0.11 -10.85
N LYS A 351 22.31 -0.91 -11.10
CA LYS A 351 22.96 -1.75 -10.06
C LYS A 351 23.69 -0.96 -8.99
N GLU A 352 24.47 0.04 -9.38
CA GLU A 352 25.23 0.87 -8.44
C GLU A 352 24.31 1.70 -7.54
N LYS A 353 23.25 2.29 -8.10
CA LYS A 353 22.25 3.08 -7.37
C LYS A 353 21.37 2.20 -6.48
N ALA A 354 21.01 1.00 -6.95
CA ALA A 354 20.23 0.01 -6.22
C ALA A 354 20.96 -0.54 -4.98
N LEU A 355 22.26 -0.80 -5.09
CA LEU A 355 23.09 -1.32 -4.00
C LEU A 355 23.08 -0.40 -2.77
N VAL A 356 23.05 0.91 -3.02
CA VAL A 356 23.08 1.96 -1.98
C VAL A 356 21.69 2.46 -1.60
N PHE A 357 20.62 1.83 -2.10
CA PHE A 357 19.25 2.17 -1.72
C PHE A 357 18.93 1.67 -0.31
N GLY A 358 18.54 2.61 0.57
CA GLY A 358 18.28 2.38 1.99
C GLY A 358 16.87 1.89 2.30
N GLY A 359 15.95 1.89 1.33
CA GLY A 359 14.56 1.52 1.52
C GLY A 359 13.62 2.72 1.72
N PRO A 360 12.31 2.46 1.89
CA PRO A 360 11.29 3.50 1.90
C PRO A 360 11.02 4.13 3.27
N ALA A 361 10.74 5.43 3.28
CA ALA A 361 10.11 6.16 4.36
C ALA A 361 8.70 6.55 3.89
N VAL A 362 7.68 6.08 4.59
CA VAL A 362 6.28 6.09 4.16
C VAL A 362 5.46 6.98 5.09
N ILE A 363 4.69 7.90 4.51
CA ILE A 363 3.60 8.62 5.17
C ILE A 363 2.30 8.04 4.64
N GLU A 364 1.61 7.26 5.47
CA GLU A 364 0.26 6.78 5.17
C GLU A 364 -0.79 7.79 5.63
N VAL A 365 -1.98 7.67 5.04
CA VAL A 365 -3.14 8.44 5.45
C VAL A 365 -4.29 7.54 5.88
N PHE A 366 -5.16 8.06 6.73
CA PHE A 366 -6.36 7.37 7.18
C PHE A 366 -7.51 8.34 7.45
N GLY A 367 -8.71 7.82 7.75
CA GLY A 367 -9.88 8.66 8.01
C GLY A 367 -10.85 8.77 6.83
N GLU A 368 -10.44 8.34 5.63
CA GLU A 368 -11.32 8.21 4.48
C GLU A 368 -12.50 7.28 4.79
N LYS A 369 -13.62 7.46 4.08
CA LYS A 369 -14.73 6.51 4.19
C LYS A 369 -14.28 5.12 3.76
N PRO A 370 -14.57 4.07 4.54
CA PRO A 370 -14.32 2.70 4.12
C PRO A 370 -14.98 2.45 2.76
N PHE A 371 -14.21 1.84 1.86
CA PHE A 371 -14.69 1.46 0.53
C PHE A 371 -15.04 -0.03 0.54
N SER A 372 -16.28 -0.35 0.21
CA SER A 372 -16.72 -1.72 -0.04
C SER A 372 -16.95 -1.88 -1.53
N PRO A 373 -16.09 -2.61 -2.26
CA PRO A 373 -16.23 -2.75 -3.70
C PRO A 373 -17.49 -3.54 -4.07
N GLU A 374 -18.16 -3.11 -5.13
CA GLU A 374 -19.24 -3.88 -5.73
C GLU A 374 -18.63 -4.91 -6.70
N PRO A 375 -18.88 -6.22 -6.54
CA PRO A 375 -18.37 -7.22 -7.48
C PRO A 375 -18.89 -6.99 -8.89
N ASN A 376 -17.99 -6.77 -9.83
CA ASN A 376 -18.32 -6.60 -11.24
C ASN A 376 -18.08 -7.90 -12.03
N LYS A 377 -19.17 -8.57 -12.43
CA LYS A 377 -19.10 -9.81 -13.23
C LYS A 377 -18.59 -9.60 -14.66
N ASP A 378 -18.64 -8.35 -15.13
CA ASP A 378 -18.21 -7.96 -16.48
C ASP A 378 -16.77 -7.44 -16.49
N ALA A 379 -16.14 -7.25 -15.33
CA ALA A 379 -14.69 -7.03 -15.21
C ALA A 379 -13.88 -8.28 -15.58
N VAL A 380 -12.58 -8.11 -15.84
CA VAL A 380 -11.65 -9.23 -16.03
C VAL A 380 -11.44 -9.93 -14.69
N HIS A 381 -11.33 -11.26 -14.72
CA HIS A 381 -11.04 -12.08 -13.54
C HIS A 381 -9.95 -13.08 -13.88
N LEU A 382 -8.90 -13.15 -13.06
CA LEU A 382 -7.82 -14.11 -13.27
C LEU A 382 -8.33 -15.54 -13.06
N ASP A 383 -8.01 -16.43 -14.00
CA ASP A 383 -8.21 -17.86 -13.79
C ASP A 383 -7.17 -18.46 -12.81
N LYS A 384 -7.37 -19.72 -12.39
CA LYS A 384 -6.47 -20.38 -11.42
C LYS A 384 -5.02 -20.48 -11.90
N ASN A 385 -4.80 -20.63 -13.21
CA ASN A 385 -3.46 -20.69 -13.79
C ASN A 385 -2.81 -19.31 -13.79
N GLN A 386 -3.56 -18.27 -14.14
CA GLN A 386 -3.11 -16.87 -14.11
C GLN A 386 -2.80 -16.38 -12.69
N GLN A 387 -3.63 -16.74 -11.71
CA GLN A 387 -3.35 -16.48 -10.29
C GLN A 387 -2.02 -17.10 -9.85
N LYS A 388 -1.76 -18.34 -10.28
CA LYS A 388 -0.50 -19.03 -10.01
C LYS A 388 0.68 -18.32 -10.69
N LEU A 389 0.56 -17.97 -11.97
CA LEU A 389 1.59 -17.24 -12.73
C LEU A 389 1.92 -15.87 -12.10
N LEU A 390 0.90 -15.13 -11.66
CA LEU A 390 1.08 -13.84 -10.98
C LEU A 390 1.79 -14.01 -9.63
N SER A 391 1.44 -15.05 -8.85
CA SER A 391 2.14 -15.37 -7.60
C SER A 391 3.60 -15.74 -7.84
N GLU A 392 3.87 -16.61 -8.82
CA GLU A 392 5.23 -16.98 -9.22
C GLU A 392 6.04 -15.76 -9.68
N TYR A 393 5.45 -14.88 -10.49
CA TYR A 393 6.07 -13.62 -10.89
C TYR A 393 6.45 -12.76 -9.68
N LYS A 394 5.55 -12.57 -8.70
CA LYS A 394 5.83 -11.76 -7.50
C LYS A 394 7.02 -12.31 -6.71
N ILE A 395 7.09 -13.63 -6.54
CA ILE A 395 8.19 -14.31 -5.85
C ILE A 395 9.50 -14.12 -6.63
N GLN A 396 9.51 -14.47 -7.93
CA GLN A 396 10.72 -14.40 -8.75
C GLN A 396 11.22 -12.96 -8.93
N SER A 397 10.31 -12.01 -9.15
CA SER A 397 10.65 -10.58 -9.23
C SER A 397 11.27 -10.08 -7.93
N SER A 398 10.74 -10.49 -6.78
CA SER A 398 11.30 -10.11 -5.47
C SER A 398 12.71 -10.67 -5.27
N ILE A 399 12.94 -11.93 -5.66
CA ILE A 399 14.28 -12.55 -5.63
C ILE A 399 15.25 -11.75 -6.51
N ILE A 400 14.87 -11.43 -7.75
CA ILE A 400 15.70 -10.66 -8.68
C ILE A 400 16.01 -9.27 -8.11
N VAL A 401 14.99 -8.56 -7.59
CA VAL A 401 15.21 -7.22 -7.02
C VAL A 401 16.16 -7.29 -5.83
N ASN A 402 16.08 -8.35 -5.01
CA ASN A 402 16.97 -8.55 -3.85
C ASN A 402 18.44 -8.80 -4.25
N ASP A 403 18.71 -9.28 -5.46
CA ASP A 403 20.08 -9.39 -5.99
C ASP A 403 20.75 -8.01 -6.18
N TYR A 404 19.95 -6.94 -6.33
CA TYR A 404 20.42 -5.57 -6.56
C TYR A 404 20.20 -4.65 -5.35
N ILE A 405 19.01 -4.74 -4.73
CA ILE A 405 18.65 -4.01 -3.51
C ILE A 405 18.76 -4.99 -2.34
N ILE A 406 19.87 -4.92 -1.61
CA ILE A 406 20.19 -5.88 -0.56
C ILE A 406 19.21 -5.74 0.62
N GLY A 407 18.20 -6.62 0.68
CA GLY A 407 17.12 -6.60 1.68
C GLY A 407 17.62 -6.55 3.13
N LYS A 408 18.59 -7.41 3.46
CA LYS A 408 19.20 -7.47 4.80
C LYS A 408 19.96 -6.20 5.22
N GLU A 409 20.24 -5.28 4.29
CA GLU A 409 20.96 -4.03 4.57
C GLU A 409 20.08 -2.78 4.51
N ARG A 410 18.79 -2.89 4.16
CA ARG A 410 17.86 -1.75 4.09
C ARG A 410 16.95 -1.71 5.32
N SER A 411 16.39 -0.53 5.59
CA SER A 411 15.34 -0.35 6.59
C SER A 411 14.13 0.31 5.96
N PHE A 412 13.08 0.52 6.74
CA PHE A 412 11.94 1.34 6.35
C PHE A 412 11.43 2.13 7.55
N THR A 413 10.56 3.09 7.28
CA THR A 413 9.72 3.70 8.31
C THR A 413 8.35 3.94 7.76
N ILE A 414 7.34 3.83 8.61
CA ILE A 414 5.96 4.20 8.29
C ILE A 414 5.37 5.04 9.42
N ILE A 415 4.67 6.10 9.05
CA ILE A 415 3.94 6.99 9.96
C ILE A 415 2.59 7.31 9.31
N ALA A 416 1.52 7.39 10.11
CA ALA A 416 0.19 7.68 9.57
C ALA A 416 -0.39 8.99 10.10
N PHE A 417 -1.13 9.70 9.25
CA PHE A 417 -1.87 10.92 9.60
C PHE A 417 -3.32 10.87 9.09
N PRO A 418 -4.27 11.49 9.81
CA PRO A 418 -5.63 11.55 9.34
C PRO A 418 -5.75 12.51 8.15
N VAL A 419 -6.76 12.29 7.30
CA VAL A 419 -7.21 13.24 6.26
C VAL A 419 -8.53 13.91 6.65
N PRO A 420 -8.86 15.07 6.06
CA PRO A 420 -10.08 15.84 6.38
C PRO A 420 -11.40 15.05 6.34
N GLU A 421 -11.49 14.00 5.54
CA GLU A 421 -12.67 13.12 5.48
C GLU A 421 -12.98 12.40 6.81
N ILE A 422 -12.04 12.38 7.76
CA ILE A 422 -12.23 11.76 9.08
C ILE A 422 -13.40 12.37 9.86
N GLY A 423 -13.73 13.64 9.62
CA GLY A 423 -14.89 14.32 10.18
C GLY A 423 -14.63 15.78 10.53
N ASP A 424 -15.64 16.46 11.08
CA ASP A 424 -15.61 17.90 11.38
C ASP A 424 -14.52 18.29 12.39
N ASN A 425 -14.11 17.37 13.26
CA ASN A 425 -13.02 17.54 14.24
C ASN A 425 -11.63 17.21 13.67
N PHE A 426 -11.44 17.32 12.35
CA PHE A 426 -10.20 16.91 11.67
C PHE A 426 -8.95 17.51 12.32
N LYS A 427 -8.96 18.80 12.65
CA LYS A 427 -7.78 19.49 13.21
C LYS A 427 -7.45 18.96 14.61
N GLU A 428 -8.46 18.82 15.46
CA GLU A 428 -8.28 18.27 16.80
C GLU A 428 -7.79 16.82 16.73
N ILE A 429 -8.36 15.99 15.85
CA ILE A 429 -7.91 14.61 15.63
C ILE A 429 -6.47 14.59 15.11
N PHE A 430 -6.11 15.48 14.18
CA PHE A 430 -4.74 15.60 13.68
C PHE A 430 -3.77 15.89 14.82
N ASP A 431 -4.05 16.88 15.67
CA ASP A 431 -3.22 17.23 16.83
C ASP A 431 -3.09 16.06 17.82
N ARG A 432 -4.17 15.30 18.06
CA ARG A 432 -4.12 14.08 18.87
C ARG A 432 -3.24 13.00 18.22
N VAL A 433 -3.27 12.85 16.91
CA VAL A 433 -2.41 11.91 16.18
C VAL A 433 -0.96 12.36 16.19
N VAL A 434 -0.68 13.66 16.17
CA VAL A 434 0.66 14.20 16.40
C VAL A 434 1.17 13.81 17.79
N GLU A 435 0.34 13.91 18.83
CA GLU A 435 0.71 13.42 20.17
C GLU A 435 1.03 11.92 20.15
N ILE A 436 0.15 11.11 19.55
CA ILE A 436 0.33 9.66 19.42
C ILE A 436 1.64 9.33 18.71
N ASN A 437 1.93 9.97 17.57
CA ASN A 437 3.16 9.77 16.80
C ASN A 437 4.42 10.26 17.52
N THR A 438 4.28 11.15 18.51
CA THR A 438 5.41 11.75 19.24
C THR A 438 5.49 11.32 20.71
N LEU A 439 4.83 10.22 21.08
CA LEU A 439 4.94 9.60 22.40
C LEU A 439 6.41 9.30 22.75
N ASP A 440 6.75 9.40 24.04
CA ASP A 440 8.12 9.26 24.52
C ASP A 440 8.64 7.82 24.30
N TYR A 441 9.49 7.67 23.30
CA TYR A 441 10.15 6.42 22.95
C TYR A 441 10.81 5.73 24.15
N LYS A 442 11.55 6.46 25.00
CA LYS A 442 12.30 5.85 26.12
C LYS A 442 11.38 5.42 27.25
N LEU A 443 10.30 6.17 27.48
CA LEU A 443 9.27 5.78 28.44
C LEU A 443 8.63 4.45 28.02
N TYR A 444 8.14 4.37 26.78
CA TYR A 444 7.47 3.16 26.26
C TYR A 444 8.43 1.97 26.20
N GLN A 445 9.66 2.16 25.70
CA GLN A 445 10.72 1.14 25.69
C GLN A 445 10.91 0.53 27.09
N THR A 446 10.95 1.37 28.13
CA THR A 446 11.17 0.95 29.52
C THR A 446 9.97 0.16 30.06
N ILE A 447 8.75 0.62 29.78
CA ILE A 447 7.52 -0.05 30.22
C ILE A 447 7.37 -1.39 29.51
N GLN A 448 7.56 -1.42 28.19
CA GLN A 448 7.51 -2.61 27.36
C GLN A 448 8.55 -3.64 27.81
N GLN A 449 9.76 -3.21 28.18
CA GLN A 449 10.75 -4.12 28.75
C GLN A 449 10.26 -4.77 30.05
N LYS A 450 9.51 -4.06 30.90
CA LYS A 450 8.91 -4.67 32.11
C LYS A 450 7.85 -5.71 31.80
N LEU A 451 7.07 -5.50 30.74
CA LEU A 451 6.15 -6.51 30.23
C LEU A 451 6.91 -7.74 29.75
N ILE A 452 7.94 -7.55 28.92
CA ILE A 452 8.78 -8.62 28.37
C ILE A 452 9.45 -9.41 29.49
N ASP A 453 10.09 -8.74 30.45
CA ASP A 453 10.75 -9.38 31.59
C ASP A 453 9.78 -10.32 32.35
N ALA A 454 8.52 -9.90 32.53
CA ALA A 454 7.50 -10.71 33.20
C ALA A 454 6.97 -11.86 32.33
N LEU A 455 6.85 -11.64 31.01
CA LEU A 455 6.37 -12.64 30.05
C LEU A 455 7.43 -13.73 29.77
N ASP A 456 8.71 -13.37 29.74
CA ASP A 456 9.83 -14.31 29.54
C ASP A 456 9.95 -15.36 30.65
N GLU A 457 9.37 -15.11 31.82
CA GLU A 457 9.30 -16.09 32.92
C GLU A 457 8.23 -17.18 32.69
N ALA A 458 7.31 -16.97 31.74
CA ALA A 458 6.15 -17.83 31.55
C ALA A 458 6.42 -19.01 30.60
N GLU A 459 5.72 -20.11 30.85
CA GLU A 459 5.58 -21.22 29.90
C GLU A 459 4.45 -20.92 28.90
N TYR A 460 3.38 -20.27 29.36
CA TYR A 460 2.26 -19.87 28.53
C TYR A 460 1.56 -18.62 29.09
N VAL A 461 0.81 -17.94 28.23
CA VAL A 461 -0.04 -16.80 28.57
C VAL A 461 -1.50 -17.20 28.47
N GLU A 462 -2.30 -16.85 29.47
CA GLU A 462 -3.76 -16.94 29.45
C GLU A 462 -4.34 -15.56 29.10
N VAL A 463 -5.25 -15.52 28.12
CA VAL A 463 -5.97 -14.31 27.71
C VAL A 463 -7.47 -14.57 27.78
N THR A 464 -8.19 -13.80 28.58
CA THR A 464 -9.64 -13.94 28.75
C THR A 464 -10.37 -12.64 28.43
N GLY A 465 -11.55 -12.75 27.83
CA GLY A 465 -12.48 -11.64 27.61
C GLY A 465 -13.38 -11.38 28.82
N MET A 466 -14.09 -10.27 28.81
CA MET A 466 -15.13 -9.92 29.77
C MET A 466 -16.39 -9.35 29.10
N GLY A 467 -17.48 -9.27 29.85
CA GLY A 467 -18.77 -8.81 29.33
C GLY A 467 -19.30 -9.78 28.27
N ASP A 468 -19.61 -9.27 27.08
CA ASP A 468 -20.05 -10.07 25.94
C ASP A 468 -18.88 -10.72 25.18
N ASN A 469 -17.63 -10.36 25.52
CA ASN A 469 -16.45 -10.97 24.96
C ASN A 469 -16.09 -12.26 25.70
N HIS A 470 -16.20 -13.41 25.04
CA HIS A 470 -15.87 -14.72 25.60
C HIS A 470 -14.51 -15.26 25.13
N THR A 471 -13.54 -14.40 24.82
CA THR A 471 -12.17 -14.83 24.56
C THR A 471 -11.67 -15.70 25.72
N ASN A 472 -11.02 -16.81 25.39
CA ASN A 472 -10.34 -17.69 26.32
C ASN A 472 -9.24 -18.43 25.56
N MET A 473 -8.05 -17.85 25.55
CA MET A 473 -6.89 -18.34 24.81
C MET A 473 -5.77 -18.74 25.76
N LYS A 474 -5.13 -19.86 25.44
CA LYS A 474 -3.84 -20.28 26.00
C LYS A 474 -2.79 -20.18 24.90
N VAL A 475 -1.75 -19.38 25.13
CA VAL A 475 -0.67 -19.12 24.17
C VAL A 475 0.63 -19.69 24.70
N MET A 476 1.19 -20.67 24.02
CA MET A 476 2.46 -21.30 24.40
C MET A 476 3.65 -20.45 23.94
N LEU A 477 4.61 -20.26 24.84
CA LEU A 477 5.85 -19.54 24.57
C LEU A 477 7.00 -20.51 24.30
N HIS A 478 8.07 -20.03 23.66
CA HIS A 478 9.27 -20.83 23.44
C HIS A 478 10.04 -21.01 24.76
N GLU A 479 10.70 -22.15 24.90
CA GLU A 479 11.60 -22.37 26.02
C GLU A 479 12.89 -21.56 25.86
N LEU A 480 13.10 -20.58 26.74
CA LEU A 480 14.37 -19.86 26.88
C LEU A 480 15.40 -20.78 27.53
N LYS A 481 16.47 -21.10 26.80
CA LYS A 481 17.59 -21.92 27.31
C LYS A 481 18.60 -21.07 28.06
N ASP A 482 18.76 -19.83 27.64
CA ASP A 482 19.60 -18.83 28.29
C ASP A 482 18.83 -17.52 28.51
N PRO A 483 17.98 -17.42 29.55
CA PRO A 483 17.15 -16.23 29.81
C PRO A 483 17.93 -14.92 30.03
N ALA A 484 19.25 -15.00 30.25
CA ALA A 484 20.10 -13.82 30.36
C ALA A 484 20.43 -13.20 28.99
N HIS A 485 20.36 -13.99 27.91
CA HIS A 485 20.72 -13.56 26.56
C HIS A 485 19.61 -13.80 25.52
N GLU A 486 18.54 -14.52 25.87
CA GLU A 486 17.41 -14.86 25.01
C GLU A 486 16.10 -14.24 25.53
N THR A 487 15.21 -13.87 24.62
CA THR A 487 13.85 -13.35 24.90
C THR A 487 12.83 -13.96 23.95
N ASN A 488 11.60 -14.15 24.42
CA ASN A 488 10.47 -14.56 23.59
C ASN A 488 9.83 -13.38 22.85
N PHE A 489 9.88 -12.18 23.43
CA PHE A 489 9.13 -11.04 22.92
C PHE A 489 10.06 -9.97 22.33
N GLU A 490 9.60 -9.36 21.25
CA GLU A 490 10.21 -8.18 20.66
C GLU A 490 9.65 -6.90 21.33
N ASN A 491 10.56 -5.96 21.61
CA ASN A 491 10.22 -4.64 22.13
C ASN A 491 9.98 -3.70 20.95
N CYS A 492 8.75 -3.68 20.44
CA CYS A 492 8.34 -2.87 19.30
C CYS A 492 8.11 -1.41 19.75
N VAL A 493 9.20 -0.67 19.65
CA VAL A 493 9.24 0.78 19.78
C VAL A 493 9.20 1.43 18.40
N ALA A 494 9.01 2.75 18.32
CA ALA A 494 8.81 3.49 17.07
C ALA A 494 10.09 3.61 16.20
N ASP A 495 10.78 2.51 15.97
CA ASP A 495 12.00 2.42 15.17
C ASP A 495 11.71 2.24 13.67
N VAL A 496 10.66 1.50 13.31
CA VAL A 496 10.18 1.39 11.92
C VAL A 496 8.69 1.69 11.79
N ASN A 497 7.89 1.41 12.83
CA ASN A 497 6.45 1.62 12.85
C ASN A 497 6.09 2.74 13.83
N ILE A 498 5.67 3.90 13.33
CA ILE A 498 5.26 5.04 14.15
C ILE A 498 3.72 5.10 14.15
N PRO A 499 3.06 5.08 15.32
CA PRO A 499 3.58 5.33 16.68
C PRO A 499 4.16 4.09 17.40
N VAL A 500 4.82 4.31 18.55
CA VAL A 500 5.16 3.23 19.50
C VAL A 500 3.91 2.45 19.87
N GLY A 501 4.02 1.16 20.21
CA GLY A 501 2.82 0.59 20.81
C GLY A 501 2.67 -0.89 21.09
N GLU A 502 3.67 -1.77 21.01
CA GLU A 502 3.41 -3.18 21.35
C GLU A 502 4.64 -3.96 21.83
N VAL A 503 4.37 -5.12 22.44
CA VAL A 503 5.34 -6.21 22.59
C VAL A 503 4.74 -7.45 21.93
N PHE A 504 5.48 -8.13 21.07
CA PHE A 504 4.94 -9.23 20.28
C PHE A 504 5.86 -10.45 20.23
N THR A 505 5.32 -11.61 19.89
CA THR A 505 6.04 -12.88 19.74
C THR A 505 5.41 -13.74 18.67
N SER A 506 6.19 -14.57 17.97
CA SER A 506 5.63 -15.70 17.21
C SER A 506 5.51 -16.92 18.13
N PRO A 507 4.28 -17.31 18.53
CA PRO A 507 4.10 -18.34 19.55
C PRO A 507 4.44 -19.74 19.05
N VAL A 508 4.65 -20.66 20.00
CA VAL A 508 4.67 -22.10 19.70
C VAL A 508 3.25 -22.54 19.36
N LEU A 509 3.03 -23.17 18.21
CA LEU A 509 1.69 -23.58 17.80
C LEU A 509 1.19 -24.74 18.67
N LYS A 510 2.03 -25.75 18.89
CA LYS A 510 1.63 -26.93 19.66
C LYS A 510 1.23 -26.56 21.09
N GLY A 511 0.01 -26.92 21.48
CA GLY A 511 -0.57 -26.59 22.79
C GLY A 511 -1.10 -25.16 22.92
N THR A 512 -0.95 -24.30 21.91
CA THR A 512 -1.70 -23.04 21.81
C THR A 512 -3.12 -23.35 21.36
N GLU A 513 -4.12 -22.98 22.15
CA GLU A 513 -5.52 -23.37 21.89
C GLU A 513 -6.49 -22.43 22.59
N GLY A 514 -7.74 -22.42 22.12
CA GLY A 514 -8.81 -21.65 22.74
C GLY A 514 -9.72 -20.97 21.74
N VAL A 515 -10.46 -19.98 22.23
CA VAL A 515 -11.39 -19.17 21.43
C VAL A 515 -10.96 -17.72 21.50
N LEU A 516 -10.72 -17.10 20.35
CA LEU A 516 -10.61 -15.66 20.20
C LEU A 516 -11.99 -15.12 19.82
N HIS A 517 -12.46 -14.10 20.53
CA HIS A 517 -13.71 -13.43 20.21
C HIS A 517 -13.58 -11.93 20.34
N VAL A 518 -14.24 -11.20 19.45
CA VAL A 518 -14.38 -9.74 19.52
C VAL A 518 -15.81 -9.38 19.13
N THR A 519 -16.46 -8.51 19.90
CA THR A 519 -17.87 -8.18 19.65
C THR A 519 -18.03 -7.36 18.36
N GLY A 520 -17.02 -6.59 18.00
CA GLY A 520 -16.92 -5.89 16.72
C GLY A 520 -15.48 -5.48 16.42
N VAL A 521 -15.02 -5.76 15.20
CA VAL A 521 -13.68 -5.36 14.73
C VAL A 521 -13.73 -4.95 13.26
N TYR A 522 -12.93 -3.95 12.89
CA TYR A 522 -12.74 -3.56 11.49
C TYR A 522 -11.40 -4.12 11.01
N LEU A 523 -11.42 -4.91 9.94
CA LEU A 523 -10.25 -5.54 9.32
C LEU A 523 -10.23 -5.14 7.84
N GLU A 524 -9.18 -4.50 7.35
CA GLU A 524 -9.07 -4.02 5.96
C GLU A 524 -10.31 -3.22 5.46
N GLY A 525 -10.90 -2.39 6.33
CA GLY A 525 -12.10 -1.60 6.00
C GLY A 525 -13.43 -2.37 6.04
N LEU A 526 -13.40 -3.64 6.44
CA LEU A 526 -14.56 -4.52 6.60
C LEU A 526 -14.91 -4.71 8.07
N LEU A 527 -16.17 -4.47 8.44
CA LEU A 527 -16.66 -4.73 9.79
C LEU A 527 -16.96 -6.22 9.97
N PHE A 528 -16.48 -6.83 11.03
CA PHE A 528 -16.91 -8.15 11.51
C PHE A 528 -17.65 -7.99 12.84
N LYS A 529 -18.86 -8.55 12.92
CA LYS A 529 -19.69 -8.53 14.14
C LYS A 529 -19.63 -9.89 14.83
N ASN A 530 -19.38 -9.92 16.14
CA ASN A 530 -19.21 -11.14 16.94
C ASN A 530 -18.29 -12.16 16.26
N LEU A 531 -17.10 -11.70 15.85
CA LEU A 531 -16.12 -12.56 15.20
C LEU A 531 -15.56 -13.52 16.26
N GLU A 532 -15.76 -14.82 16.03
CA GLU A 532 -15.22 -15.89 16.87
C GLU A 532 -14.37 -16.82 16.03
N ILE A 533 -13.16 -17.12 16.49
CA ILE A 533 -12.23 -18.07 15.86
C ILE A 533 -11.72 -19.06 16.92
N THR A 534 -11.85 -20.35 16.63
CA THR A 534 -11.42 -21.43 17.52
C THR A 534 -10.12 -22.05 17.04
N PHE A 535 -9.16 -22.20 17.96
CA PHE A 535 -7.83 -22.69 17.68
C PHE A 535 -7.53 -24.00 18.39
N LYS A 536 -6.78 -24.86 17.70
CA LYS A 536 -6.17 -26.06 18.28
C LYS A 536 -4.77 -26.23 17.71
N ASP A 537 -3.79 -26.43 18.58
CA ASP A 537 -2.38 -26.48 18.21
C ASP A 537 -2.01 -25.31 17.28
N GLY A 538 -2.43 -24.11 17.70
CA GLY A 538 -2.17 -22.83 17.04
C GLY A 538 -2.86 -22.63 15.70
N CYS A 539 -3.68 -23.59 15.23
CA CYS A 539 -4.33 -23.52 13.92
C CYS A 539 -5.84 -23.32 14.04
N ILE A 540 -6.41 -22.55 13.12
CA ILE A 540 -7.87 -22.36 13.03
C ILE A 540 -8.56 -23.70 12.76
N THR A 541 -9.55 -24.03 13.59
CA THR A 541 -10.38 -25.23 13.46
C THR A 541 -11.86 -24.92 13.22
N ASP A 542 -12.33 -23.77 13.70
CA ASP A 542 -13.68 -23.27 13.46
C ASP A 542 -13.72 -21.74 13.50
N TYR A 543 -14.74 -21.14 12.88
CA TYR A 543 -14.94 -19.70 12.85
C TYR A 543 -16.40 -19.34 12.53
N LYS A 544 -16.86 -18.21 13.07
CA LYS A 544 -18.19 -17.64 12.77
C LYS A 544 -18.21 -16.12 13.03
N CYS A 545 -19.17 -15.44 12.40
CA CYS A 545 -19.53 -14.05 12.71
C CYS A 545 -21.05 -13.88 12.54
N SER A 546 -21.56 -12.67 12.82
CA SER A 546 -22.98 -12.32 12.79
C SER A 546 -23.26 -11.12 11.86
N ASN A 547 -22.56 -11.05 10.73
CA ASN A 547 -22.69 -9.98 9.75
C ASN A 547 -23.98 -10.10 8.91
N PHE A 548 -24.39 -11.33 8.64
CA PHE A 548 -25.53 -11.69 7.79
C PHE A 548 -26.48 -12.65 8.53
N ASP A 549 -27.70 -12.81 8.00
CA ASP A 549 -28.70 -13.72 8.59
C ASP A 549 -28.34 -15.20 8.40
N SER A 550 -27.56 -15.52 7.36
CA SER A 550 -27.14 -16.89 7.02
C SER A 550 -25.78 -17.23 7.61
N GLU A 551 -25.68 -18.37 8.31
CA GLU A 551 -24.40 -18.90 8.77
C GLU A 551 -23.43 -19.18 7.61
N GLU A 552 -23.94 -19.67 6.48
CA GLU A 552 -23.12 -19.96 5.30
C GLU A 552 -22.49 -18.67 4.75
N GLU A 553 -23.23 -17.57 4.71
CA GLU A 553 -22.73 -16.27 4.26
C GLU A 553 -21.70 -15.70 5.23
N ASN A 554 -21.93 -15.81 6.54
CA ASN A 554 -20.98 -15.40 7.57
C ASN A 554 -19.66 -16.17 7.49
N ARG A 555 -19.73 -17.50 7.33
CA ARG A 555 -18.54 -18.34 7.17
C ARG A 555 -17.80 -18.03 5.87
N LYS A 556 -18.55 -17.83 4.78
CA LYS A 556 -17.95 -17.42 3.50
C LYS A 556 -17.25 -16.06 3.63
N TYR A 557 -17.86 -15.11 4.33
CA TYR A 557 -17.27 -13.79 4.56
C TYR A 557 -15.92 -13.86 5.29
N ILE A 558 -15.81 -14.70 6.33
CA ILE A 558 -14.54 -14.95 7.02
C ILE A 558 -13.55 -15.70 6.11
N SER A 559 -14.01 -16.71 5.36
CA SER A 559 -13.16 -17.48 4.44
C SER A 559 -12.52 -16.59 3.37
N ASP A 560 -13.30 -15.67 2.80
CA ASP A 560 -12.84 -14.81 1.71
C ASP A 560 -11.87 -13.73 2.20
N ASN A 561 -12.11 -13.17 3.39
CA ASN A 561 -11.44 -11.93 3.84
C ASN A 561 -10.44 -12.11 4.99
N ILE A 562 -10.48 -13.22 5.73
CA ILE A 562 -9.51 -13.52 6.80
C ILE A 562 -8.66 -14.74 6.43
N LEU A 563 -9.29 -15.82 5.96
CA LEU A 563 -8.53 -17.02 5.56
C LEU A 563 -7.97 -16.91 4.14
N PHE A 564 -8.38 -15.92 3.34
CA PHE A 564 -7.99 -15.78 1.93
C PHE A 564 -8.14 -17.10 1.14
N ASN A 565 -9.22 -17.84 1.40
CA ASN A 565 -9.53 -19.16 0.84
C ASN A 565 -8.58 -20.31 1.23
N HIS A 566 -7.67 -20.09 2.18
CA HIS A 566 -6.93 -21.18 2.82
C HIS A 566 -7.88 -22.02 3.68
N LYS A 567 -7.57 -23.31 3.85
CA LYS A 567 -8.41 -24.21 4.67
C LYS A 567 -8.32 -23.91 6.16
N THR A 568 -7.17 -23.41 6.59
CA THR A 568 -6.82 -23.06 7.96
C THR A 568 -5.61 -22.14 7.90
N LEU A 569 -5.43 -21.30 8.92
CA LEU A 569 -4.25 -20.48 9.13
C LEU A 569 -3.71 -20.74 10.54
N PRO A 570 -2.38 -20.66 10.75
CA PRO A 570 -1.81 -20.65 12.09
C PRO A 570 -1.93 -19.27 12.73
N ILE A 571 -1.72 -19.21 14.06
CA ILE A 571 -1.39 -17.98 14.76
C ILE A 571 0.06 -17.63 14.42
N GLY A 572 0.24 -16.56 13.66
CA GLY A 572 1.56 -16.01 13.31
C GLY A 572 2.15 -15.18 14.44
N GLU A 573 1.28 -14.55 15.24
CA GLU A 573 1.66 -13.60 16.26
C GLU A 573 0.69 -13.57 17.45
N PHE A 574 1.25 -13.35 18.63
CA PHE A 574 0.53 -12.83 19.79
C PHE A 574 1.24 -11.56 20.29
N ALA A 575 0.47 -10.51 20.54
CA ALA A 575 1.00 -9.23 20.98
C ALA A 575 0.13 -8.56 22.04
N ILE A 576 0.77 -7.69 22.82
CA ILE A 576 0.12 -6.79 23.77
C ILE A 576 0.37 -5.36 23.31
N GLY A 577 -0.66 -4.77 22.69
CA GLY A 577 -0.69 -3.33 22.44
C GLY A 577 -0.55 -2.56 23.76
N THR A 578 0.12 -1.42 23.72
CA THR A 578 0.45 -0.53 24.84
C THR A 578 0.09 0.92 24.53
N ASN A 579 -0.39 1.24 23.32
CA ASN A 579 -0.75 2.60 22.94
C ASN A 579 -2.19 2.94 23.39
N THR A 580 -2.35 3.06 24.70
CA THR A 580 -3.62 3.41 25.35
C THR A 580 -4.08 4.83 25.05
N THR A 581 -3.17 5.72 24.64
CA THR A 581 -3.50 7.05 24.11
C THR A 581 -4.25 6.94 22.79
N ALA A 582 -3.76 6.14 21.84
CA ALA A 582 -4.45 5.89 20.58
C ALA A 582 -5.81 5.21 20.82
N TYR A 583 -5.86 4.22 21.73
CA TYR A 583 -7.13 3.61 22.15
C TYR A 583 -8.15 4.65 22.63
N GLN A 584 -7.76 5.54 23.55
CA GLN A 584 -8.66 6.55 24.09
C GLN A 584 -9.10 7.55 23.02
N VAL A 585 -8.17 8.04 22.19
CA VAL A 585 -8.48 8.96 21.08
C VAL A 585 -9.46 8.33 20.09
N ALA A 586 -9.31 7.04 19.78
CA ALA A 586 -10.22 6.31 18.92
C ALA A 586 -11.67 6.31 19.47
N ARG A 587 -11.81 6.18 20.79
CA ARG A 587 -13.10 6.21 21.49
C ARG A 587 -13.67 7.62 21.60
N ASP A 588 -12.87 8.61 22.00
CA ASP A 588 -13.30 10.00 22.19
C ASP A 588 -13.89 10.60 20.91
N TYR A 589 -13.31 10.28 19.76
CA TYR A 589 -13.76 10.77 18.46
C TYR A 589 -14.61 9.78 17.66
N GLY A 590 -14.78 8.54 18.15
CA GLY A 590 -15.53 7.51 17.43
C GLY A 590 -14.93 7.16 16.07
N ILE A 591 -13.61 6.99 16.00
CA ILE A 591 -12.83 6.77 14.76
C ILE A 591 -12.11 5.42 14.72
N ALA A 592 -12.42 4.50 15.62
CA ALA A 592 -11.77 3.18 15.68
C ALA A 592 -11.88 2.40 14.36
N ASP A 593 -12.98 2.58 13.63
CA ASP A 593 -13.25 1.98 12.31
C ASP A 593 -12.44 2.59 11.17
N LYS A 594 -11.79 3.73 11.42
CA LYS A 594 -11.03 4.50 10.44
C LYS A 594 -9.52 4.46 10.69
N LEU A 595 -9.09 3.85 11.81
CA LEU A 595 -7.66 3.73 12.11
C LEU A 595 -7.00 2.77 11.10
N PRO A 596 -5.78 3.10 10.63
CA PRO A 596 -4.99 2.17 9.86
C PRO A 596 -4.53 1.04 10.79
N ILE A 597 -4.29 -0.15 10.22
CA ILE A 597 -3.82 -1.33 10.98
C ILE A 597 -2.61 -0.97 11.84
N LEU A 598 -1.67 -0.21 11.26
CA LEU A 598 -0.48 0.35 11.92
C LEU A 598 -0.75 0.97 13.30
N ILE A 599 -1.89 1.65 13.48
CA ILE A 599 -2.30 2.24 14.76
C ILE A 599 -3.23 1.30 15.52
N ALA A 600 -4.19 0.67 14.83
CA ALA A 600 -5.23 -0.15 15.42
C ALA A 600 -4.68 -1.33 16.24
N GLU A 601 -3.68 -2.04 15.72
CA GLU A 601 -3.03 -3.19 16.39
C GLU A 601 -2.42 -2.79 17.74
N LYS A 602 -1.95 -1.55 17.87
CA LYS A 602 -1.32 -1.01 19.07
C LYS A 602 -2.31 -0.61 20.17
N THR A 603 -3.62 -0.67 19.89
CA THR A 603 -4.69 -0.21 20.80
C THR A 603 -5.25 -1.30 21.73
N GLY A 604 -4.68 -2.51 21.73
CA GLY A 604 -5.07 -3.60 22.60
C GLY A 604 -4.23 -4.85 22.37
N PRO A 605 -4.40 -5.92 23.16
CA PRO A 605 -3.81 -7.20 22.81
C PRO A 605 -4.45 -7.76 21.52
N HIS A 606 -3.64 -8.37 20.68
CA HIS A 606 -4.08 -8.88 19.39
C HIS A 606 -3.42 -10.20 19.04
N PHE A 607 -4.05 -10.89 18.09
CA PHE A 607 -3.58 -12.13 17.51
C PHE A 607 -3.58 -11.99 16.00
N ALA A 608 -2.44 -12.27 15.37
CA ALA A 608 -2.38 -12.35 13.92
C ALA A 608 -2.63 -13.78 13.45
N VAL A 609 -3.56 -13.96 12.52
CA VAL A 609 -3.74 -15.22 11.78
C VAL A 609 -3.04 -15.14 10.44
N GLY A 610 -2.26 -16.18 10.10
CA GLY A 610 -1.42 -16.21 8.90
C GLY A 610 0.06 -16.38 9.23
N ASP A 611 0.91 -15.72 8.44
CA ASP A 611 2.35 -15.83 8.54
C ASP A 611 2.92 -15.12 9.77
N THR A 612 4.16 -15.46 10.18
CA THR A 612 4.82 -14.77 11.29
C THR A 612 5.23 -13.35 10.92
N CYS A 613 5.40 -12.47 11.90
CA CYS A 613 5.92 -11.11 11.69
C CYS A 613 7.34 -11.07 11.07
N TYR A 614 8.05 -12.20 11.15
CA TYR A 614 9.39 -12.39 10.60
C TYR A 614 9.40 -13.10 9.25
N SER A 615 8.29 -13.15 8.54
CA SER A 615 8.21 -13.85 7.25
C SER A 615 9.34 -13.45 6.30
N TYR A 616 10.12 -14.43 5.83
CA TYR A 616 11.33 -14.26 5.02
C TYR A 616 12.56 -13.65 5.73
N GLU A 617 12.43 -13.28 6.99
CA GLU A 617 13.49 -12.75 7.86
C GLU A 617 13.76 -13.64 9.08
N GLU A 618 13.17 -14.83 9.19
CA GLU A 618 13.24 -15.68 10.39
C GLU A 618 14.67 -16.14 10.72
N ASP A 619 15.53 -16.24 9.69
CA ASP A 619 16.93 -16.62 9.83
C ASP A 619 17.86 -15.44 10.20
N ASN A 620 17.34 -14.20 10.20
CA ASN A 620 18.09 -13.04 10.67
C ASN A 620 18.04 -12.99 12.20
N VAL A 621 19.21 -12.86 12.84
CA VAL A 621 19.27 -12.67 14.29
C VAL A 621 18.92 -11.22 14.62
N THR A 622 17.82 -11.04 15.34
CA THR A 622 17.32 -9.76 15.84
C THR A 622 17.52 -9.67 17.35
N TYR A 623 17.70 -8.44 17.84
CA TYR A 623 18.03 -8.16 19.23
C TYR A 623 17.11 -7.08 19.77
N ASN A 624 16.66 -7.25 21.01
CA ASN A 624 15.98 -6.19 21.73
C ASN A 624 16.97 -5.10 22.16
N PRO A 625 16.48 -3.90 22.52
CA PRO A 625 17.32 -2.83 23.04
C PRO A 625 18.14 -3.19 24.30
N ASP A 626 17.74 -4.20 25.05
CA ASP A 626 18.46 -4.73 26.22
C ASP A 626 19.64 -5.65 25.84
N GLY A 627 19.79 -5.95 24.54
CA GLY A 627 20.84 -6.80 23.98
C GLY A 627 20.50 -8.29 23.92
N LYS A 628 19.30 -8.72 24.36
CA LYS A 628 18.87 -10.11 24.25
C LYS A 628 18.48 -10.46 22.82
N SER A 629 18.90 -11.63 22.35
CA SER A 629 18.49 -12.15 21.04
C SER A 629 17.06 -12.68 21.11
N ILE A 630 16.23 -12.26 20.17
CA ILE A 630 14.84 -12.72 20.07
C ILE A 630 14.86 -14.11 19.45
N ILE A 631 14.31 -15.12 20.14
CA ILE A 631 14.33 -16.50 19.63
C ILE A 631 13.04 -16.90 18.91
N ALA A 632 11.93 -16.24 19.25
CA ALA A 632 10.59 -16.56 18.77
C ALA A 632 10.30 -15.91 17.40
N ARG A 633 11.11 -16.27 16.39
CA ARG A 633 10.97 -15.76 15.01
C ARG A 633 10.23 -16.70 14.06
N GLU A 634 10.23 -17.99 14.37
CA GLU A 634 9.58 -19.02 13.58
C GLU A 634 8.65 -19.88 14.44
N ASN A 635 7.70 -20.52 13.79
CA ASN A 635 6.82 -21.51 14.39
C ASN A 635 6.86 -22.81 13.58
N GLU A 636 6.11 -23.84 13.99
CA GLU A 636 6.15 -25.16 13.37
C GLU A 636 5.70 -25.18 11.90
N ILE A 637 4.99 -24.16 11.43
CA ILE A 637 4.62 -24.01 10.02
C ILE A 637 5.68 -23.21 9.26
N SER A 638 6.09 -22.03 9.74
CA SER A 638 7.10 -21.23 9.03
C SER A 638 8.48 -21.89 9.01
N ALA A 639 8.82 -22.75 9.99
CA ALA A 639 10.02 -23.58 9.98
C ALA A 639 10.10 -24.52 8.76
N LYS A 640 8.95 -24.92 8.18
CA LYS A 640 8.91 -25.77 6.98
C LYS A 640 9.47 -25.07 5.74
N ARG A 641 9.74 -23.76 5.77
CA ARG A 641 10.38 -23.04 4.65
C ARG A 641 11.71 -23.66 4.23
N LYS A 642 12.42 -24.27 5.19
CA LYS A 642 13.70 -24.96 4.99
C LYS A 642 13.55 -26.24 4.14
N GLU A 643 12.35 -26.81 4.09
CA GLU A 643 12.03 -28.04 3.35
C GLU A 643 11.15 -27.77 2.12
N ASN A 644 10.10 -26.95 2.29
CA ASN A 644 9.13 -26.60 1.28
C ASN A 644 8.58 -25.17 1.52
N PRO A 645 9.17 -24.14 0.89
CA PRO A 645 8.73 -22.74 1.00
C PRO A 645 7.24 -22.52 0.71
N ASP A 646 6.68 -23.22 -0.28
CA ASP A 646 5.28 -23.07 -0.70
C ASP A 646 4.27 -23.49 0.37
N LYS A 647 4.70 -24.22 1.40
CA LYS A 647 3.85 -24.68 2.51
C LYS A 647 4.10 -23.92 3.82
N ALA A 648 5.03 -22.98 3.82
CA ALA A 648 5.42 -22.22 4.99
C ALA A 648 4.78 -20.83 5.05
N TYR A 649 4.41 -20.29 3.89
CA TYR A 649 3.86 -18.94 3.76
C TYR A 649 2.48 -18.95 3.10
N PHE A 650 1.54 -18.23 3.69
CA PHE A 650 0.16 -18.03 3.26
C PHE A 650 -0.04 -16.70 2.53
N SER A 651 0.94 -15.80 2.61
CA SER A 651 0.90 -14.42 2.09
C SER A 651 -0.22 -13.58 2.70
N CYS A 652 -0.53 -13.85 3.97
CA CYS A 652 -1.47 -13.06 4.76
C CYS A 652 -0.99 -12.99 6.22
N HIS A 653 -1.35 -11.90 6.88
CA HIS A 653 -1.13 -11.65 8.30
C HIS A 653 -2.24 -10.68 8.72
N THR A 654 -3.22 -11.17 9.48
CA THR A 654 -4.41 -10.39 9.83
C THR A 654 -4.52 -10.22 11.34
N ASP A 655 -4.27 -9.01 11.82
CA ASP A 655 -4.32 -8.64 13.24
C ASP A 655 -5.74 -8.45 13.75
N ILE A 656 -6.13 -9.27 14.72
CA ILE A 656 -7.43 -9.20 15.37
C ILE A 656 -7.24 -8.67 16.79
N THR A 657 -7.53 -7.39 16.98
CA THR A 657 -7.34 -6.69 18.26
C THR A 657 -8.56 -6.83 19.18
N ILE A 658 -8.32 -7.23 20.43
CA ILE A 658 -9.33 -7.24 21.49
C ILE A 658 -9.33 -5.85 22.15
N PRO A 659 -10.46 -5.12 22.13
CA PRO A 659 -10.54 -3.83 22.83
C PRO A 659 -10.30 -3.97 24.34
N TYR A 660 -9.63 -3.00 24.98
CA TYR A 660 -9.37 -3.06 26.42
C TYR A 660 -10.65 -3.14 27.26
N ASP A 661 -11.74 -2.50 26.82
CA ASP A 661 -13.06 -2.56 27.47
C ASP A 661 -13.78 -3.92 27.32
N GLU A 662 -13.24 -4.82 26.51
CA GLU A 662 -13.68 -6.21 26.35
C GLU A 662 -12.70 -7.22 26.97
N LEU A 663 -11.54 -6.76 27.45
CA LEU A 663 -10.46 -7.61 27.93
C LEU A 663 -10.59 -7.89 29.44
N GLY A 664 -10.79 -9.16 29.78
CA GLY A 664 -10.89 -9.62 31.17
C GLY A 664 -9.54 -9.73 31.86
N GLN A 665 -8.65 -10.61 31.41
CA GLN A 665 -7.35 -10.81 32.03
C GLN A 665 -6.27 -11.22 31.03
N ILE A 666 -5.04 -10.72 31.22
CA ILE A 666 -3.83 -11.32 30.65
C ILE A 666 -2.94 -11.77 31.80
N LYS A 667 -2.57 -13.05 31.80
CA LYS A 667 -1.82 -13.68 32.88
C LYS A 667 -0.69 -14.54 32.34
N ALA A 668 0.52 -14.26 32.78
CA ALA A 668 1.73 -15.00 32.45
C ALA A 668 1.89 -16.16 33.45
N VAL A 669 1.83 -17.41 33.00
CA VAL A 669 1.87 -18.61 33.85
C VAL A 669 3.20 -19.33 33.72
N ARG A 670 3.90 -19.52 34.83
CA ARG A 670 5.20 -20.18 34.90
C ARG A 670 5.08 -21.70 34.90
N LYS A 671 6.18 -22.39 34.63
CA LYS A 671 6.28 -23.88 34.66
C LYS A 671 5.88 -24.51 36.00
N ASP A 672 6.01 -23.78 37.12
CA ASP A 672 5.62 -24.25 38.46
C ASP A 672 4.14 -24.01 38.80
N GLY A 673 3.38 -23.42 37.86
CA GLY A 673 1.97 -23.07 38.02
C GLY A 673 1.72 -21.74 38.75
N SER A 674 2.77 -21.07 39.26
CA SER A 674 2.66 -19.69 39.72
C SER A 674 2.44 -18.76 38.52
N SER A 675 1.91 -17.56 38.77
CA SER A 675 1.57 -16.64 37.69
C SER A 675 1.69 -15.18 38.10
N ILE A 676 1.82 -14.32 37.09
CA ILE A 676 1.79 -12.87 37.20
C ILE A 676 0.63 -12.36 36.35
N VAL A 677 -0.21 -11.50 36.93
CA VAL A 677 -1.25 -10.80 36.18
C VAL A 677 -0.65 -9.56 35.54
N ILE A 678 -0.81 -9.43 34.23
CA ILE A 678 -0.30 -8.30 33.44
C ILE A 678 -1.40 -7.25 33.29
N ILE A 679 -2.59 -7.70 32.89
CA ILE A 679 -3.79 -6.87 32.71
C ILE A 679 -4.96 -7.51 33.44
N GLU A 680 -5.77 -6.68 34.10
CA GLU A 680 -7.02 -7.08 34.75
C GLU A 680 -8.11 -6.03 34.45
N ASN A 681 -9.26 -6.48 33.95
CA ASN A 681 -10.41 -5.67 33.52
C ASN A 681 -10.00 -4.50 32.61
N GLY A 682 -9.22 -4.79 31.58
CA GLY A 682 -8.72 -3.80 30.62
C GLY A 682 -7.63 -2.86 31.13
N ARG A 683 -7.13 -3.04 32.37
CA ARG A 683 -6.12 -2.15 32.97
C ARG A 683 -4.82 -2.87 33.26
N PHE A 684 -3.70 -2.23 32.96
CA PHE A 684 -2.39 -2.76 33.30
C PHE A 684 -2.20 -2.77 34.82
N VAL A 685 -1.89 -3.92 35.40
CA VAL A 685 -1.70 -4.08 36.86
C VAL A 685 -0.29 -4.52 37.25
N LEU A 686 0.55 -4.85 36.25
CA LEU A 686 1.96 -5.15 36.47
C LEU A 686 2.70 -3.91 37.00
N PRO A 687 3.48 -4.00 38.10
CA PRO A 687 4.26 -2.87 38.58
C PRO A 687 5.19 -2.28 37.51
N GLY A 688 5.18 -0.96 37.36
CA GLY A 688 5.96 -0.23 36.34
C GLY A 688 5.22 0.04 35.03
N THR A 689 3.95 -0.35 34.94
CA THR A 689 3.09 -0.12 33.76
C THR A 689 1.98 0.92 34.00
N GLU A 690 1.98 1.58 35.16
CA GLU A 690 0.91 2.46 35.62
C GLU A 690 0.66 3.66 34.69
N GLU A 691 1.71 4.11 34.01
CA GLU A 691 1.67 5.19 33.02
C GLU A 691 0.72 4.87 31.86
N LEU A 692 0.66 3.60 31.42
CA LEU A 692 -0.24 3.16 30.35
C LEU A 692 -1.71 3.33 30.73
N ASN A 693 -2.04 3.35 32.02
CA ASN A 693 -3.44 3.55 32.43
C ASN A 693 -3.86 5.02 32.46
N LYS A 694 -2.95 5.99 32.35
CA LYS A 694 -3.29 7.43 32.46
C LYS A 694 -4.27 7.90 31.38
N PRO A 695 -4.08 7.58 30.08
CA PRO A 695 -4.99 8.03 29.03
C PRO A 695 -6.41 7.50 29.23
N MET A 696 -6.54 6.28 29.74
CA MET A 696 -7.83 5.62 29.92
C MET A 696 -8.62 6.06 31.18
N LYS A 697 -8.16 7.07 31.94
CA LYS A 697 -8.82 7.54 33.18
C LYS A 697 -9.93 8.57 32.94
N GLY A 698 -10.44 8.66 31.71
CA GLY A 698 -11.58 9.51 31.33
C GLY A 698 -12.85 9.19 32.10
#